data_AF-A0A8H5DIR0-F1
#
_entry.id   AF-A0A8H5DIR0-F1
#
_cell.length_a   1.000
_cell.length_b   1.000
_cell.length_c   1.000
_cell.angle_alpha   90.00
_cell.angle_beta   90.00
_cell.angle_gamma   90.00
#
_symmetry.space_group_name_H-M   'P 1'
#
loop_
_entity.id
_entity.type
_entity.pdbx_description
1 polymer ?
#
loop_
_entity_poly.entity_id
_entity_poly.type
_entity_poly.pdbx_seq_one_letter_code
_entity_poly.pdbx_strand_id
1 'polypeptide(L)'
;MPLRTALVSGLLYAGLASAQLSYARNQVALVKDSDEAARHFPDVEGVELNSPAFTNPKSVPSRFDNGTSGPTDDATLDYFLQSLASRNDWLTYTNPSFKSDEGRSIPYVFLSASSQLTTTSNSSAPQKLRVYLQGGVHGNEPGGDQALLALLGKFDANSTWTASILDKMDIMILPRYNPDGVAFFQRFLATGFDPNRDHIRFTSQQTRDVKQLITDFSPHIGVDCHEYSANRAYGANEQWAQAVDGQFDAMKNLNIHKDIRDYSEKIFAPRIAGALESRNLRWSPYVTGNLKEEPLIFTQLNTEARAGDVSLALTQTMVFLTETRGIMLGSQQFQRRVASGLTMVEAIVQTAADKAGEVYDVVEGARSKVVEDNDDIVISDIPQPTNRTWDMIELETGKLIKVPVQFLSTTPVKANLTRSRPEAYVFPQAWKEAAERLRLVGVKVDTLRSEFRGQVEAFNITSSTLSGTLYQGTVLNTVTTETIRKEMTMPAGSFWVSTRQSAAAYAFITLEPESIDSYATFNILPVSKGDEWNPDPHVIRVDDTYYVAVSSFITYPGIPIYKSKDLANWELVSHAIDSPEKVPIAGVRTDNGKLVIQRNAKPLTTGLSGIWAPSITYINGLFYVTSMAMVGSDPDYKSYPRIFWVSSPDLKTWSDVVWSDPYGIDPHLFHDPVSKKSYLSLMGLNNGYDRLWGITQCQVDLDTGACVGPYRNIWNGTLPVTNKTRPEGPKLFYKDEFYYLLIAEGGTGVTHRATIGRSRSPEGPWESSPTNPLLYSPPELELTVGNTGHATFANTPDGEWFATFLARRHVGKSSVLGRETFFAPVSWEDGWPTVNNGEHVLLSQSYAHGPDLEYPPEPYKDNFEGADLRPSWYQLRSPYTTNYRLKAGGKGLVLRPNVFTLSDRDTPSAILRKQQSLNMTFTATLLPISKGLGPYQSVGISAYSKESDHQDIGVRGCAHSPGLCIFVDGTVEAPGPGIPPQSSEFPLNMTQITTSLKLHIRATPNAYSLGYSLSEGSTKWVKTFSPRLLPVNFAGVMFALFASGNTLPWPYDAPEVGFRGIREDYYDEGLGDYKNETAST
;
A
#
# COMPACT_ATOMS: atom_id res chain seq x y z
N MET A 1 -35.74 15.49 -3.30
CA MET A 1 -34.40 15.49 -2.66
C MET A 1 -34.24 14.18 -1.91
N PRO A 2 -33.07 13.50 -1.89
CA PRO A 2 -31.87 13.50 -2.77
C PRO A 2 -31.73 12.10 -3.46
N LEU A 3 -30.96 11.82 -4.51
CA LEU A 3 -29.50 11.74 -4.70
C LEU A 3 -29.30 11.78 -6.23
N ARG A 4 -28.63 12.80 -6.75
CA ARG A 4 -28.13 12.87 -8.14
C ARG A 4 -26.67 13.29 -8.03
N THR A 5 -25.77 12.32 -8.05
CA THR A 5 -24.33 12.54 -8.25
C THR A 5 -23.68 11.23 -8.69
N ALA A 6 -22.72 11.34 -9.61
CA ALA A 6 -21.86 10.29 -10.16
C ALA A 6 -22.48 9.30 -11.16
N LEU A 7 -22.59 9.71 -12.42
CA LEU A 7 -22.57 8.78 -13.57
C LEU A 7 -22.41 9.55 -14.89
N VAL A 8 -21.32 10.30 -15.04
CA VAL A 8 -21.03 11.02 -16.29
C VAL A 8 -19.51 11.08 -16.53
N SER A 9 -18.90 9.92 -16.77
CA SER A 9 -17.53 9.81 -17.33
C SER A 9 -17.37 8.60 -18.28
N GLY A 10 -18.40 7.77 -18.45
CA GLY A 10 -18.23 6.37 -18.85
C GLY A 10 -17.83 6.07 -20.30
N LEU A 11 -17.90 7.01 -21.25
CA LEU A 11 -17.76 6.66 -22.67
C LEU A 11 -16.36 6.90 -23.28
N LEU A 12 -15.42 7.53 -22.57
CA LEU A 12 -13.99 7.42 -22.91
C LEU A 12 -13.32 6.23 -22.19
N TYR A 13 -13.73 5.90 -20.96
CA TYR A 13 -13.06 4.88 -20.13
C TYR A 13 -13.24 3.45 -20.63
N ALA A 14 -14.38 3.11 -21.23
CA ALA A 14 -14.63 1.74 -21.70
C ALA A 14 -13.72 1.32 -22.88
N GLY A 15 -13.27 2.26 -23.72
CA GLY A 15 -12.29 2.00 -24.78
C GLY A 15 -10.84 2.02 -24.27
N LEU A 16 -10.54 2.80 -23.22
CA LEU A 16 -9.19 2.97 -22.68
C LEU A 16 -8.69 1.76 -21.89
N ALA A 17 -9.59 0.97 -21.26
CA ALA A 17 -9.21 -0.28 -20.60
C ALA A 17 -8.64 -1.33 -21.58
N SER A 18 -9.15 -1.37 -22.82
CA SER A 18 -8.58 -2.24 -23.89
C SER A 18 -7.33 -1.65 -24.56
N ALA A 19 -7.19 -0.32 -24.55
CA ALA A 19 -6.04 0.39 -25.13
C ALA A 19 -4.77 0.24 -24.29
N GLN A 20 -4.90 0.19 -22.95
CA GLN A 20 -3.80 -0.08 -22.02
C GLN A 20 -3.15 -1.46 -22.20
N LEU A 21 -3.78 -2.39 -22.93
CA LEU A 21 -3.26 -3.73 -23.19
C LEU A 21 -2.41 -3.82 -24.46
N SER A 22 -2.17 -2.71 -25.15
CA SER A 22 -1.35 -2.72 -26.36
C SER A 22 -0.24 -1.70 -26.37
N TYR A 23 0.96 -2.25 -26.29
CA TYR A 23 2.22 -1.56 -26.41
C TYR A 23 2.62 -1.36 -27.88
N ALA A 24 3.35 -0.28 -28.16
CA ALA A 24 4.00 -0.01 -29.45
C ALA A 24 3.06 0.04 -30.66
N ARG A 25 1.83 0.53 -30.47
CA ARG A 25 0.89 0.81 -31.56
C ARG A 25 -0.01 1.97 -31.22
N ASN A 26 -0.56 2.63 -32.24
CA ASN A 26 -1.59 3.63 -32.02
C ASN A 26 -2.84 3.00 -31.39
N GLN A 27 -3.16 3.47 -30.20
CA GLN A 27 -4.24 2.96 -29.36
C GLN A 27 -5.59 3.65 -29.65
N VAL A 28 -5.57 4.75 -30.40
CA VAL A 28 -6.76 5.49 -30.81
C VAL A 28 -6.92 5.34 -32.31
N ALA A 29 -8.01 4.74 -32.77
CA ALA A 29 -8.24 4.51 -34.19
C ALA A 29 -8.11 5.81 -35.01
N LEU A 30 -7.39 5.72 -36.12
CA LEU A 30 -7.33 6.80 -37.09
C LEU A 30 -8.68 6.89 -37.80
N VAL A 31 -9.34 8.03 -37.69
CA VAL A 31 -10.63 8.31 -38.33
C VAL A 31 -10.55 9.72 -38.90
N LYS A 32 -10.25 9.78 -40.20
CA LYS A 32 -10.18 11.02 -40.94
C LYS A 32 -11.57 11.66 -41.04
N ASP A 33 -11.60 12.98 -41.04
CA ASP A 33 -12.79 13.73 -41.41
C ASP A 33 -13.27 13.34 -42.80
N SER A 34 -14.59 13.39 -42.99
CA SER A 34 -15.18 13.43 -44.32
C SER A 34 -14.71 14.66 -45.10
N ASP A 35 -14.79 14.60 -46.42
CA ASP A 35 -14.47 15.75 -47.27
C ASP A 35 -15.33 16.98 -46.90
N GLU A 36 -16.59 16.76 -46.51
CA GLU A 36 -17.52 17.80 -46.06
C GLU A 36 -17.02 18.51 -44.81
N ALA A 37 -16.57 17.77 -43.79
CA ALA A 37 -16.01 18.34 -42.58
C ALA A 37 -14.64 18.98 -42.84
N ALA A 38 -13.80 18.34 -43.65
CA ALA A 38 -12.45 18.81 -43.94
C ALA A 38 -12.39 20.14 -44.70
N ARG A 39 -13.40 20.46 -45.53
CA ARG A 39 -13.51 21.76 -46.23
C ARG A 39 -13.59 22.95 -45.28
N HIS A 40 -13.97 22.75 -44.02
CA HIS A 40 -14.00 23.82 -43.01
C HIS A 40 -12.63 24.14 -42.41
N PHE A 41 -11.60 23.37 -42.74
CA PHE A 41 -10.28 23.46 -42.15
C PHE A 41 -9.17 23.58 -43.21
N PRO A 42 -9.22 24.58 -44.12
CA PRO A 42 -8.17 24.78 -45.12
C PRO A 42 -6.86 25.24 -44.47
N ASP A 43 -5.75 24.95 -45.14
CA ASP A 43 -4.42 25.45 -44.79
C ASP A 43 -4.44 26.96 -44.49
N VAL A 44 -3.73 27.38 -43.44
CA VAL A 44 -3.67 28.79 -43.04
C VAL A 44 -2.68 29.51 -43.92
N GLU A 45 -3.14 30.53 -44.65
CA GLU A 45 -2.28 31.36 -45.50
C GLU A 45 -1.41 32.30 -44.64
N GLY A 46 -0.20 32.59 -45.12
CA GLY A 46 0.69 33.59 -44.49
C GLY A 46 1.36 33.14 -43.19
N VAL A 47 1.29 31.86 -42.83
CA VAL A 47 2.00 31.29 -41.67
C VAL A 47 3.16 30.43 -42.14
N GLU A 48 4.37 30.81 -41.77
CA GLU A 48 5.58 30.02 -42.03
C GLU A 48 5.82 29.04 -40.88
N LEU A 49 5.87 27.74 -41.19
CA LEU A 49 6.09 26.67 -40.21
C LEU A 49 7.51 26.15 -40.32
N ASN A 50 8.40 26.69 -39.48
CA ASN A 50 9.82 26.36 -39.49
C ASN A 50 10.16 25.14 -38.61
N SER A 51 9.41 24.05 -38.75
CA SER A 51 9.73 22.76 -38.12
C SER A 51 10.17 21.72 -39.17
N PRO A 52 10.84 20.62 -38.76
CA PRO A 52 11.39 19.64 -39.71
C PRO A 52 10.34 19.06 -40.67
N ALA A 53 9.12 18.80 -40.19
CA ALA A 53 8.04 18.23 -40.99
C ALA A 53 7.61 19.12 -42.19
N PHE A 54 7.80 20.44 -42.11
CA PHE A 54 7.41 21.38 -43.16
C PHE A 54 8.60 21.92 -43.95
N THR A 55 9.76 22.09 -43.33
CA THR A 55 10.98 22.56 -44.01
C THR A 55 11.66 21.47 -44.82
N ASN A 56 11.47 20.20 -44.44
CA ASN A 56 11.88 19.03 -45.22
C ASN A 56 10.74 18.00 -45.30
N PRO A 57 9.73 18.22 -46.16
CA PRO A 57 8.59 17.31 -46.26
C PRO A 57 8.98 15.86 -46.62
N LYS A 58 10.15 15.65 -47.22
CA LYS A 58 10.68 14.32 -47.56
C LYS A 58 11.17 13.52 -46.34
N SER A 59 11.47 14.18 -45.21
CA SER A 59 11.80 13.49 -43.95
C SER A 59 10.58 13.08 -43.15
N VAL A 60 9.36 13.49 -43.55
CA VAL A 60 8.14 13.05 -42.88
C VAL A 60 7.96 11.54 -43.12
N PRO A 61 7.89 10.71 -42.07
CA PRO A 61 7.73 9.28 -42.24
C PRO A 61 6.40 8.96 -42.94
N SER A 62 6.43 8.08 -43.96
CA SER A 62 5.20 7.61 -44.64
C SER A 62 4.19 6.93 -43.69
N ARG A 63 4.67 6.48 -42.53
CA ARG A 63 3.88 5.90 -41.44
C ARG A 63 3.01 6.91 -40.69
N PHE A 64 3.28 8.21 -40.79
CA PHE A 64 2.49 9.27 -40.16
C PHE A 64 1.08 9.39 -40.76
N ASP A 65 0.94 9.22 -42.08
CA ASP A 65 -0.36 9.28 -42.78
C ASP A 65 -1.37 8.24 -42.27
N ASN A 66 -0.86 7.10 -41.80
CA ASN A 66 -1.62 5.99 -41.25
C ASN A 66 -1.67 6.01 -39.71
N GLY A 67 -1.12 7.05 -39.07
CA GLY A 67 -1.11 7.20 -37.62
C GLY A 67 -0.35 6.08 -36.91
N THR A 68 0.83 5.70 -37.41
CA THR A 68 1.70 4.65 -36.81
C THR A 68 3.08 5.17 -36.43
N SER A 69 3.34 6.45 -36.67
CA SER A 69 4.50 7.21 -36.16
C SER A 69 4.15 8.69 -36.13
N GLY A 70 4.88 9.48 -35.36
CA GLY A 70 4.85 10.94 -35.47
C GLY A 70 5.39 11.47 -36.80
N PRO A 71 5.20 12.78 -37.06
CA PRO A 71 5.62 13.46 -38.30
C PRO A 71 7.14 13.72 -38.38
N THR A 72 7.83 13.70 -37.25
CA THR A 72 9.27 13.94 -37.13
C THR A 72 9.86 12.87 -36.21
N ASP A 73 10.77 12.03 -36.72
CA ASP A 73 11.44 11.02 -35.88
C ASP A 73 12.44 11.64 -34.89
N ASP A 74 12.85 10.87 -33.88
CA ASP A 74 13.68 11.39 -32.78
C ASP A 74 15.06 11.86 -33.25
N ALA A 75 15.66 11.18 -34.23
CA ALA A 75 16.96 11.58 -34.77
C ALA A 75 16.88 12.92 -35.51
N THR A 76 15.80 13.13 -36.25
CA THR A 76 15.53 14.38 -36.97
C THR A 76 15.24 15.52 -36.00
N LEU A 77 14.44 15.28 -34.95
CA LEU A 77 14.20 16.25 -33.89
C LEU A 77 15.52 16.63 -33.20
N ASP A 78 16.31 15.64 -32.79
CA ASP A 78 17.57 15.85 -32.09
C ASP A 78 18.58 16.63 -32.94
N TYR A 79 18.74 16.25 -34.21
CA TYR A 79 19.56 16.98 -35.16
C TYR A 79 19.07 18.42 -35.37
N PHE A 80 17.76 18.63 -35.48
CA PHE A 80 17.18 19.97 -35.62
C PHE A 80 17.55 20.86 -34.42
N LEU A 81 17.36 20.37 -33.19
CA LEU A 81 17.70 21.13 -31.99
C LEU A 81 19.20 21.41 -31.86
N GLN A 82 20.06 20.41 -32.12
CA GLN A 82 21.51 20.60 -32.13
C GLN A 82 21.94 21.60 -33.19
N SER A 83 21.36 21.52 -34.39
CA SER A 83 21.67 22.45 -35.47
C SER A 83 21.34 23.89 -35.09
N LEU A 84 20.19 24.11 -34.45
CA LEU A 84 19.77 25.43 -33.96
C LEU A 84 20.74 25.96 -32.91
N ALA A 85 21.11 25.12 -31.93
CA ALA A 85 22.06 25.49 -30.88
C ALA A 85 23.44 25.84 -31.46
N SER A 86 23.90 25.07 -32.45
CA SER A 86 25.24 25.27 -33.04
C SER A 86 25.42 26.61 -33.78
N ARG A 87 24.33 27.27 -34.15
CA ARG A 87 24.35 28.55 -34.91
C ARG A 87 23.75 29.73 -34.15
N ASN A 88 23.28 29.52 -32.93
CA ASN A 88 22.65 30.54 -32.10
C ASN A 88 23.22 30.53 -30.69
N ASP A 89 24.02 31.55 -30.35
CA ASP A 89 24.63 31.68 -29.02
C ASP A 89 23.62 31.85 -27.88
N TRP A 90 22.37 32.20 -28.21
CA TRP A 90 21.26 32.37 -27.27
C TRP A 90 20.48 31.07 -27.00
N LEU A 91 20.80 29.96 -27.69
CA LEU A 91 20.11 28.67 -27.53
C LEU A 91 21.08 27.60 -27.05
N THR A 92 20.80 27.03 -25.90
CA THR A 92 21.52 25.87 -25.34
C THR A 92 20.69 24.61 -25.56
N TYR A 93 21.25 23.64 -26.29
CA TYR A 93 20.71 22.29 -26.37
C TYR A 93 21.17 21.45 -25.18
N THR A 94 20.24 20.73 -24.56
CA THR A 94 20.54 19.78 -23.49
C THR A 94 19.98 18.41 -23.82
N ASN A 95 20.86 17.42 -23.82
CA ASN A 95 20.48 16.01 -23.75
C ASN A 95 20.63 15.55 -22.30
N PRO A 96 19.53 15.43 -21.53
CA PRO A 96 19.62 15.06 -20.14
C PRO A 96 20.13 13.61 -19.97
N SER A 97 20.65 13.33 -18.78
CA SER A 97 21.04 11.98 -18.37
C SER A 97 19.83 11.05 -18.25
N PHE A 98 18.66 11.58 -17.88
CA PHE A 98 17.42 10.82 -17.86
C PHE A 98 16.94 10.49 -19.29
N LYS A 99 16.17 9.40 -19.38
CA LYS A 99 15.67 8.84 -20.63
C LYS A 99 14.19 8.51 -20.50
N SER A 100 13.55 8.28 -21.64
CA SER A 100 12.20 7.73 -21.65
C SER A 100 12.18 6.29 -21.13
N ASP A 101 10.98 5.77 -20.93
CA ASP A 101 10.76 4.39 -20.48
C ASP A 101 11.40 3.35 -21.44
N GLU A 102 11.54 3.62 -22.75
CA GLU A 102 12.31 2.79 -23.70
C GLU A 102 13.77 3.22 -23.91
N GLY A 103 14.27 4.16 -23.13
CA GLY A 103 15.65 4.63 -23.22
C GLY A 103 15.90 5.68 -24.32
N ARG A 104 14.87 6.28 -24.91
CA ARG A 104 15.03 7.38 -25.87
C ARG A 104 15.47 8.66 -25.16
N SER A 105 16.16 9.51 -25.90
CA SER A 105 16.52 10.85 -25.44
C SER A 105 15.28 11.72 -25.28
N ILE A 106 15.26 12.56 -24.25
CA ILE A 106 14.23 13.57 -24.02
C ILE A 106 14.92 14.95 -24.05
N PRO A 107 15.39 15.41 -25.22
CA PRO A 107 16.14 16.65 -25.31
C PRO A 107 15.22 17.85 -25.04
N TYR A 108 15.77 18.86 -24.36
CA TYR A 108 15.14 20.16 -24.18
C TYR A 108 16.12 21.27 -24.53
N VAL A 109 15.60 22.46 -24.76
CA VAL A 109 16.42 23.64 -25.09
C VAL A 109 16.14 24.76 -24.11
N PHE A 110 17.18 25.54 -23.83
CA PHE A 110 17.10 26.72 -22.99
C PHE A 110 17.50 27.95 -23.82
N LEU A 111 16.64 28.96 -23.84
CA LEU A 111 16.84 30.19 -24.59
C LEU A 111 17.07 31.35 -23.63
N SER A 112 18.19 32.06 -23.79
CA SER A 112 18.53 33.24 -23.02
C SER A 112 19.47 34.17 -23.78
N ALA A 113 19.37 35.48 -23.52
CA ALA A 113 20.35 36.45 -24.03
C ALA A 113 21.74 36.33 -23.35
N SER A 114 21.85 35.54 -22.27
CA SER A 114 23.09 35.26 -21.52
C SER A 114 23.50 33.81 -21.73
N SER A 115 24.78 33.54 -22.00
CA SER A 115 25.34 32.17 -22.08
C SER A 115 25.49 31.49 -20.71
N GLN A 116 25.20 32.19 -19.61
CA GLN A 116 25.19 31.64 -18.25
C GLN A 116 23.78 31.60 -17.65
N LEU A 117 23.42 30.44 -17.12
CA LEU A 117 22.26 30.21 -16.27
C LEU A 117 22.39 31.05 -14.98
N THR A 118 21.60 32.11 -14.84
CA THR A 118 21.40 32.76 -13.54
C THR A 118 20.44 31.93 -12.70
N THR A 119 20.94 30.88 -12.05
CA THR A 119 20.19 30.04 -11.09
C THR A 119 20.09 30.64 -9.69
N THR A 120 20.70 31.81 -9.46
CA THR A 120 20.74 32.46 -8.15
C THR A 120 20.08 33.84 -8.20
N SER A 121 19.28 34.12 -7.18
CA SER A 121 18.67 35.42 -6.89
C SER A 121 19.72 36.45 -6.45
N ASN A 122 20.73 36.71 -7.28
CA ASN A 122 21.66 37.82 -7.03
C ASN A 122 20.95 39.14 -7.35
N SER A 123 20.78 39.96 -6.32
CA SER A 123 19.89 41.13 -6.21
C SER A 123 20.31 42.37 -7.01
N SER A 124 21.04 42.21 -8.12
CA SER A 124 21.55 43.33 -8.94
C SER A 124 21.33 43.19 -10.45
N ALA A 125 20.78 42.07 -10.94
CA ALA A 125 20.36 41.93 -12.34
C ALA A 125 18.85 42.17 -12.51
N PRO A 126 18.37 42.79 -13.61
CA PRO A 126 16.95 42.90 -13.88
C PRO A 126 16.33 41.49 -13.97
N GLN A 127 15.30 41.23 -13.15
CA GLN A 127 14.68 39.91 -13.03
C GLN A 127 13.86 39.62 -14.28
N LYS A 128 14.30 38.64 -15.06
CA LYS A 128 13.60 38.16 -16.25
C LYS A 128 12.44 37.23 -15.89
N LEU A 129 11.43 37.19 -16.75
CA LEU A 129 10.42 36.14 -16.70
C LEU A 129 11.05 34.77 -17.00
N ARG A 130 10.40 33.71 -16.53
CA ARG A 130 10.80 32.31 -16.72
C ARG A 130 9.60 31.61 -17.32
N VAL A 131 9.73 31.13 -18.55
CA VAL A 131 8.63 30.56 -19.32
C VAL A 131 8.96 29.12 -19.67
N TYR A 132 8.09 28.20 -19.29
CA TYR A 132 8.21 26.78 -19.60
C TYR A 132 7.16 26.40 -20.64
N LEU A 133 7.59 25.75 -21.72
CA LEU A 133 6.72 25.29 -22.80
C LEU A 133 6.94 23.79 -23.02
N GLN A 134 5.86 23.00 -23.03
CA GLN A 134 5.92 21.57 -23.30
C GLN A 134 4.92 21.12 -24.37
N GLY A 135 5.28 20.05 -25.07
CA GLY A 135 4.45 19.40 -26.07
C GLY A 135 4.77 17.91 -26.18
N GLY A 136 3.93 17.18 -26.90
CA GLY A 136 4.10 15.74 -27.08
C GLY A 136 4.03 14.95 -25.78
N VAL A 137 3.23 15.41 -24.80
CA VAL A 137 2.90 14.65 -23.58
C VAL A 137 2.15 13.38 -23.96
N HIS A 138 1.18 13.51 -24.88
CA HIS A 138 0.62 12.38 -25.60
C HIS A 138 1.29 12.24 -26.97
N GLY A 139 1.72 11.03 -27.30
CA GLY A 139 2.47 10.79 -28.53
C GLY A 139 1.63 10.75 -29.81
N ASN A 140 0.31 10.59 -29.69
CA ASN A 140 -0.64 10.65 -30.80
C ASN A 140 -1.18 12.07 -31.06
N GLU A 141 -0.59 13.08 -30.42
CA GLU A 141 -0.98 14.50 -30.50
C GLU A 141 0.18 15.36 -31.04
N PRO A 142 0.66 15.12 -32.29
CA PRO A 142 1.83 15.80 -32.85
C PRO A 142 1.65 17.31 -33.10
N GLY A 143 0.43 17.85 -33.04
CA GLY A 143 0.19 19.28 -33.30
C GLY A 143 0.99 20.19 -32.36
N GLY A 144 1.00 19.88 -31.06
CA GLY A 144 1.74 20.64 -30.05
C GLY A 144 3.26 20.50 -30.17
N ASP A 145 3.75 19.28 -30.43
CA ASP A 145 5.19 19.01 -30.60
C ASP A 145 5.77 19.82 -31.77
N GLN A 146 5.09 19.84 -32.93
CA GLN A 146 5.55 20.58 -34.10
C GLN A 146 5.32 22.08 -33.97
N ALA A 147 4.31 22.54 -33.23
CA ALA A 147 4.11 23.96 -32.96
C ALA A 147 5.30 24.55 -32.19
N LEU A 148 5.82 23.82 -31.20
CA LEU A 148 7.01 24.23 -30.45
C LEU A 148 8.29 24.20 -31.30
N LEU A 149 8.46 23.20 -32.17
CA LEU A 149 9.57 23.19 -33.12
C LEU A 149 9.47 24.34 -34.14
N ALA A 150 8.27 24.69 -34.59
CA ALA A 150 8.05 25.81 -35.50
C ALA A 150 8.32 27.16 -34.81
N LEU A 151 7.99 27.28 -33.52
CA LEU A 151 8.34 28.43 -32.69
C LEU A 151 9.87 28.58 -32.58
N LEU A 152 10.60 27.49 -32.35
CA LEU A 152 12.07 27.50 -32.34
C LEU A 152 12.65 27.93 -33.69
N GLY A 153 12.12 27.42 -34.80
CA GLY A 153 12.53 27.86 -36.13
C GLY A 153 12.22 29.34 -36.40
N LYS A 154 11.15 29.89 -35.81
CA LYS A 154 10.86 31.32 -35.86
C LYS A 154 11.86 32.15 -35.05
N PHE A 155 12.28 31.68 -33.87
CA PHE A 155 13.35 32.32 -33.11
C PHE A 155 14.68 32.37 -33.90
N ASP A 156 15.00 31.30 -34.65
CA ASP A 156 16.16 31.26 -35.56
C ASP A 156 16.02 32.22 -36.74
N ALA A 157 14.84 32.25 -37.38
CA ALA A 157 14.59 33.05 -38.57
C ALA A 157 14.51 34.57 -38.30
N ASN A 158 14.16 35.00 -37.09
CA ASN A 158 13.96 36.42 -36.77
C ASN A 158 14.75 36.86 -35.53
N SER A 159 16.04 37.10 -35.71
CA SER A 159 16.97 37.51 -34.66
C SER A 159 16.56 38.79 -33.91
N THR A 160 15.89 39.74 -34.59
CA THR A 160 15.43 40.98 -33.95
C THR A 160 14.29 40.73 -32.99
N TRP A 161 13.29 39.94 -33.41
CA TRP A 161 12.20 39.52 -32.54
C TRP A 161 12.73 38.68 -31.39
N THR A 162 13.62 37.72 -31.67
CA THR A 162 14.26 36.88 -30.65
C THR A 162 14.97 37.69 -29.58
N ALA A 163 15.80 38.66 -29.97
CA ALA A 163 16.46 39.55 -29.02
C ALA A 163 15.45 40.33 -28.17
N SER A 164 14.34 40.79 -28.76
CA SER A 164 13.29 41.52 -28.03
C SER A 164 12.56 40.67 -26.99
N ILE A 165 12.36 39.38 -27.26
CA ILE A 165 11.75 38.43 -26.32
C ILE A 165 12.76 38.07 -25.23
N LEU A 166 13.98 37.67 -25.60
CA LEU A 166 15.00 37.17 -24.67
C LEU A 166 15.62 38.27 -23.80
N ASP A 167 15.43 39.55 -24.13
CA ASP A 167 15.70 40.67 -23.21
C ASP A 167 14.79 40.62 -21.97
N LYS A 168 13.57 40.11 -22.11
CA LYS A 168 12.54 40.11 -21.06
C LYS A 168 12.37 38.79 -20.34
N MET A 169 12.73 37.67 -20.97
CA MET A 169 12.47 36.34 -20.41
C MET A 169 13.53 35.31 -20.80
N ASP A 170 13.67 34.31 -19.95
CA ASP A 170 14.35 33.05 -20.25
C ASP A 170 13.30 31.96 -20.50
N ILE A 171 13.52 31.14 -21.52
CA ILE A 171 12.53 30.15 -21.98
C ILE A 171 13.15 28.75 -21.94
N MET A 172 12.47 27.81 -21.30
CA MET A 172 12.75 26.40 -21.40
C MET A 172 11.68 25.72 -22.25
N ILE A 173 12.09 25.04 -23.31
CA ILE A 173 11.19 24.31 -24.21
C ILE A 173 11.54 22.84 -24.16
N LEU A 174 10.56 22.02 -23.77
CA LEU A 174 10.60 20.56 -23.88
C LEU A 174 9.64 20.15 -25.02
N PRO A 175 10.13 20.05 -26.27
CA PRO A 175 9.24 19.88 -27.42
C PRO A 175 8.49 18.55 -27.43
N ARG A 176 9.11 17.51 -26.83
CA ARG A 176 8.61 16.14 -26.84
C ARG A 176 8.82 15.50 -25.46
N TYR A 177 7.77 15.54 -24.65
CA TYR A 177 7.75 14.90 -23.34
C TYR A 177 7.79 13.37 -23.46
N ASN A 178 6.97 12.77 -24.34
CA ASN A 178 6.79 11.31 -24.49
C ASN A 178 7.32 10.82 -25.86
N PRO A 179 8.65 10.65 -26.03
CA PRO A 179 9.20 10.22 -27.31
C PRO A 179 8.79 8.81 -27.72
N ASP A 180 8.59 7.92 -26.74
CA ASP A 180 8.11 6.55 -27.01
C ASP A 180 6.70 6.58 -27.57
N GLY A 181 5.85 7.42 -26.96
CA GLY A 181 4.53 7.76 -27.45
C GLY A 181 4.54 8.16 -28.92
N VAL A 182 5.37 9.14 -29.25
CA VAL A 182 5.45 9.69 -30.60
C VAL A 182 5.97 8.66 -31.61
N ALA A 183 6.94 7.82 -31.22
CA ALA A 183 7.50 6.79 -32.09
C ALA A 183 6.43 5.80 -32.59
N PHE A 184 5.43 5.50 -31.76
CA PHE A 184 4.34 4.57 -32.07
C PHE A 184 2.99 5.24 -32.34
N PHE A 185 2.96 6.57 -32.29
CA PHE A 185 1.73 7.36 -32.40
C PHE A 185 0.68 6.94 -31.35
N GLN A 186 1.13 6.69 -30.14
CA GLN A 186 0.30 6.25 -29.01
C GLN A 186 0.15 7.37 -27.99
N ARG A 187 -0.98 7.37 -27.27
CA ARG A 187 -1.28 8.41 -26.27
C ARG A 187 -0.40 8.26 -25.03
N PHE A 188 -0.25 7.03 -24.55
CA PHE A 188 0.32 6.71 -23.26
C PHE A 188 1.86 6.61 -23.31
N LEU A 189 2.50 6.63 -22.14
CA LEU A 189 3.91 6.24 -21.99
C LEU A 189 4.11 4.78 -22.41
N ALA A 190 5.35 4.34 -22.65
CA ALA A 190 5.65 2.94 -22.94
C ALA A 190 5.16 1.99 -21.84
N THR A 191 5.14 2.48 -20.60
CA THR A 191 4.61 1.80 -19.41
C THR A 191 3.07 1.68 -19.37
N GLY A 192 2.34 2.31 -20.30
CA GLY A 192 0.87 2.28 -20.35
C GLY A 192 0.18 3.26 -19.39
N PHE A 193 0.94 4.08 -18.65
CA PHE A 193 0.40 5.19 -17.85
C PHE A 193 0.14 6.42 -18.72
N ASP A 194 -0.93 7.14 -18.38
CA ASP A 194 -1.22 8.44 -18.99
C ASP A 194 -0.39 9.49 -18.24
N PRO A 195 0.59 10.16 -18.90
CA PRO A 195 1.46 11.10 -18.23
C PRO A 195 0.72 12.33 -17.68
N ASN A 196 -0.46 12.67 -18.21
CA ASN A 196 -1.34 13.71 -17.64
C ASN A 196 -2.13 13.25 -16.41
N ARG A 197 -1.95 12.00 -15.97
CA ARG A 197 -2.58 11.41 -14.79
C ARG A 197 -1.57 10.91 -13.75
N ASP A 198 -0.29 10.85 -14.08
CA ASP A 198 0.79 10.45 -13.17
C ASP A 198 1.38 11.64 -12.39
N HIS A 199 0.50 12.48 -11.84
CA HIS A 199 0.90 13.65 -11.06
C HIS A 199 0.70 13.47 -9.55
N ILE A 200 0.26 12.30 -9.09
CA ILE A 200 0.07 11.97 -7.67
C ILE A 200 1.01 10.87 -7.22
N ARG A 201 0.98 9.73 -7.91
CA ARG A 201 1.85 8.59 -7.59
C ARG A 201 3.29 8.83 -8.01
N PHE A 202 3.46 9.55 -9.12
CA PHE A 202 4.73 9.68 -9.81
C PHE A 202 5.33 8.30 -10.05
N THR A 203 4.61 7.40 -10.72
CA THR A 203 5.04 6.02 -10.96
C THR A 203 6.17 5.95 -12.00
N SER A 204 6.08 6.72 -13.09
CA SER A 204 7.13 6.77 -14.12
C SER A 204 8.35 7.57 -13.65
N GLN A 205 9.55 7.02 -13.88
CA GLN A 205 10.80 7.75 -13.61
C GLN A 205 10.96 8.95 -14.54
N GLN A 206 10.59 8.81 -15.82
CA GLN A 206 10.57 9.92 -16.78
C GLN A 206 9.70 11.07 -16.27
N THR A 207 8.52 10.78 -15.73
CA THR A 207 7.63 11.80 -15.15
C THR A 207 8.26 12.49 -13.94
N ARG A 208 8.92 11.74 -13.05
CA ARG A 208 9.68 12.30 -11.91
C ARG A 208 10.79 13.24 -12.37
N ASP A 209 11.58 12.82 -13.35
CA ASP A 209 12.74 13.58 -13.83
C ASP A 209 12.32 14.86 -14.55
N VAL A 210 11.31 14.80 -15.42
CA VAL A 210 10.76 15.99 -16.06
C VAL A 210 10.12 16.92 -15.03
N LYS A 211 9.42 16.38 -14.02
CA LYS A 211 8.83 17.21 -12.97
C LYS A 211 9.91 17.94 -12.16
N GLN A 212 10.99 17.26 -11.81
CA GLN A 212 12.13 17.88 -11.12
C GLN A 212 12.76 18.99 -11.96
N LEU A 213 12.95 18.76 -13.27
CA LEU A 213 13.46 19.78 -14.20
C LEU A 213 12.59 21.06 -14.20
N ILE A 214 11.26 20.89 -14.24
CA ILE A 214 10.31 22.01 -14.20
C ILE A 214 10.36 22.73 -12.84
N THR A 215 10.38 21.96 -11.75
CA THR A 215 10.43 22.49 -10.38
C THR A 215 11.70 23.32 -10.16
N ASP A 216 12.86 22.83 -10.60
CA ASP A 216 14.14 23.52 -10.50
C ASP A 216 14.17 24.81 -11.32
N PHE A 217 13.49 24.83 -12.48
CA PHE A 217 13.34 26.03 -13.28
C PHE A 217 12.41 27.07 -12.62
N SER A 218 11.41 26.61 -11.88
CA SER A 218 10.44 27.43 -11.14
C SER A 218 9.79 28.52 -12.03
N PRO A 219 9.06 28.10 -13.08
CA PRO A 219 8.52 29.02 -14.08
C PRO A 219 7.50 30.01 -13.48
N HIS A 220 7.44 31.21 -14.07
CA HIS A 220 6.35 32.16 -13.87
C HIS A 220 5.17 31.81 -14.79
N ILE A 221 5.46 31.35 -16.02
CA ILE A 221 4.46 30.90 -17.00
C ILE A 221 4.75 29.46 -17.43
N GLY A 222 3.72 28.62 -17.51
CA GLY A 222 3.76 27.30 -18.12
C GLY A 222 2.77 27.19 -19.29
N VAL A 223 3.11 26.45 -20.35
CA VAL A 223 2.18 26.13 -21.43
C VAL A 223 2.26 24.64 -21.75
N ASP A 224 1.10 24.00 -21.76
CA ASP A 224 0.94 22.60 -22.14
C ASP A 224 0.19 22.49 -23.47
N CYS A 225 0.81 21.87 -24.47
CA CYS A 225 0.31 21.83 -25.84
C CYS A 225 -0.21 20.43 -26.20
N HIS A 226 -1.50 20.37 -26.50
CA HIS A 226 -2.27 19.15 -26.73
C HIS A 226 -3.09 19.19 -28.02
N GLU A 227 -3.73 18.07 -28.34
CA GLU A 227 -4.78 18.00 -29.35
C GLU A 227 -6.06 17.36 -28.81
N TYR A 228 -7.22 17.87 -29.24
CA TYR A 228 -8.51 17.30 -28.89
C TYR A 228 -9.05 16.44 -30.04
N SER A 229 -10.06 15.59 -29.75
CA SER A 229 -10.66 14.69 -30.74
C SER A 229 -11.47 15.41 -31.81
N ALA A 230 -10.96 15.39 -33.03
CA ALA A 230 -11.48 16.11 -34.17
C ALA A 230 -12.83 15.59 -34.68
N ASN A 231 -12.93 14.27 -34.87
CA ASN A 231 -14.04 13.54 -35.48
C ASN A 231 -15.03 13.00 -34.44
N ARG A 232 -14.94 13.45 -33.18
CA ARG A 232 -15.82 13.00 -32.10
C ARG A 232 -17.24 13.51 -32.36
N ALA A 233 -18.17 12.59 -32.59
CA ALA A 233 -19.55 12.91 -32.91
C ALA A 233 -20.38 13.17 -31.64
N TYR A 234 -21.19 14.23 -31.67
CA TYR A 234 -22.03 14.75 -30.60
C TYR A 234 -23.51 14.80 -31.03
N GLY A 235 -24.41 14.71 -30.07
CA GLY A 235 -25.86 14.74 -30.24
C GLY A 235 -26.47 13.35 -30.13
N ALA A 236 -27.78 13.27 -29.92
CA ALA A 236 -28.47 12.00 -29.69
C ALA A 236 -28.34 11.03 -30.88
N ASN A 237 -28.14 11.55 -32.09
CA ASN A 237 -27.96 10.81 -33.33
C ASN A 237 -26.52 10.88 -33.87
N GLU A 238 -25.55 11.29 -33.04
CA GLU A 238 -24.14 11.46 -33.46
C GLU A 238 -23.98 12.36 -34.69
N GLN A 239 -24.78 13.42 -34.76
CA GLN A 239 -24.96 14.23 -35.97
C GLN A 239 -24.02 15.44 -36.07
N TRP A 240 -23.27 15.78 -35.01
CA TRP A 240 -22.47 17.01 -34.95
C TRP A 240 -20.99 16.74 -34.62
N ALA A 241 -20.07 17.46 -35.26
CA ALA A 241 -18.66 17.51 -34.87
C ALA A 241 -18.25 18.93 -34.48
N GLN A 242 -17.24 19.10 -33.62
CA GLN A 242 -16.79 20.44 -33.23
C GLN A 242 -16.13 21.17 -34.40
N ALA A 243 -16.49 22.45 -34.56
CA ALA A 243 -15.99 23.31 -35.63
C ALA A 243 -14.85 24.25 -35.17
N VAL A 244 -14.09 23.87 -34.13
CA VAL A 244 -13.10 24.76 -33.47
C VAL A 244 -11.68 24.44 -33.95
N ASP A 245 -10.84 25.44 -34.19
CA ASP A 245 -9.45 25.23 -34.60
C ASP A 245 -8.52 25.06 -33.40
N GLY A 246 -8.66 25.94 -32.41
CA GLY A 246 -7.90 25.92 -31.17
C GLY A 246 -8.77 26.14 -29.94
N GLN A 247 -8.59 25.31 -28.92
CA GLN A 247 -9.15 25.53 -27.59
C GLN A 247 -8.06 25.93 -26.63
N PHE A 248 -8.37 26.82 -25.69
CA PHE A 248 -7.42 27.20 -24.64
C PHE A 248 -8.13 27.63 -23.37
N ASP A 249 -7.46 27.44 -22.24
CA ASP A 249 -7.88 27.96 -20.94
C ASP A 249 -6.65 28.13 -20.04
N ALA A 250 -6.71 29.09 -19.11
CA ALA A 250 -5.77 29.14 -18.00
C ALA A 250 -6.21 28.19 -16.89
N MET A 251 -5.26 27.61 -16.15
CA MET A 251 -5.56 26.77 -14.99
C MET A 251 -6.19 27.60 -13.87
N LYS A 252 -7.36 27.16 -13.38
CA LYS A 252 -8.27 27.97 -12.53
C LYS A 252 -8.63 27.35 -11.18
N ASN A 253 -7.91 26.32 -10.72
CA ASN A 253 -8.07 25.71 -9.39
C ASN A 253 -8.15 26.79 -8.29
N LEU A 254 -9.11 26.68 -7.37
CA LEU A 254 -9.37 27.73 -6.38
C LEU A 254 -8.24 27.94 -5.37
N ASN A 255 -7.36 26.96 -5.18
CA ASN A 255 -6.15 27.11 -4.36
C ASN A 255 -5.01 27.85 -5.11
N ILE A 256 -5.20 28.24 -6.37
CA ILE A 256 -4.36 29.23 -7.06
C ILE A 256 -4.83 30.62 -6.64
N HIS A 257 -3.88 31.48 -6.26
CA HIS A 257 -4.16 32.83 -5.83
C HIS A 257 -4.97 33.59 -6.88
N LYS A 258 -5.98 34.34 -6.41
CA LYS A 258 -6.96 34.99 -7.27
C LYS A 258 -6.34 35.94 -8.29
N ASP A 259 -5.26 36.63 -7.93
CA ASP A 259 -4.57 37.56 -8.84
C ASP A 259 -4.04 36.86 -10.11
N ILE A 260 -3.48 35.65 -9.98
CA ILE A 260 -3.00 34.87 -11.12
C ILE A 260 -4.19 34.46 -12.00
N ARG A 261 -5.25 33.92 -11.39
CA ARG A 261 -6.46 33.49 -12.11
C ARG A 261 -7.11 34.65 -12.86
N ASP A 262 -7.32 35.77 -12.17
CA ASP A 262 -7.90 36.98 -12.74
C ASP A 262 -7.06 37.55 -13.89
N TYR A 263 -5.73 37.63 -13.72
CA TYR A 263 -4.85 38.20 -14.73
C TYR A 263 -4.81 37.33 -15.99
N SER A 264 -4.75 36.00 -15.81
CA SER A 264 -4.77 35.04 -16.92
C SER A 264 -6.04 35.20 -17.78
N GLU A 265 -7.21 35.32 -17.13
CA GLU A 265 -8.49 35.47 -17.82
C GLU A 265 -8.69 36.85 -18.46
N LYS A 266 -8.22 37.92 -17.80
CA LYS A 266 -8.49 39.29 -18.27
C LYS A 266 -7.50 39.76 -19.32
N ILE A 267 -6.27 39.24 -19.31
CA ILE A 267 -5.17 39.74 -20.16
C ILE A 267 -4.77 38.72 -21.22
N PHE A 268 -4.49 37.47 -20.84
CA PHE A 268 -3.98 36.47 -21.78
C PHE A 268 -5.10 35.89 -22.65
N ALA A 269 -6.21 35.46 -22.05
CA ALA A 269 -7.28 34.80 -22.80
C ALA A 269 -7.81 35.65 -24.00
N PRO A 270 -8.11 36.95 -23.86
CA PRO A 270 -8.55 37.78 -25.00
C PRO A 270 -7.47 37.96 -26.08
N ARG A 271 -6.18 37.97 -25.71
CA ARG A 271 -5.07 38.10 -26.67
C ARG A 271 -4.85 36.83 -27.47
N ILE A 272 -4.99 35.66 -26.85
CA ILE A 272 -4.92 34.36 -27.54
C ILE A 272 -6.10 34.23 -28.52
N ALA A 273 -7.32 34.53 -28.06
CA ALA A 273 -8.52 34.59 -28.91
C ALA A 273 -8.33 35.52 -30.11
N GLY A 274 -7.89 36.76 -29.87
CA GLY A 274 -7.66 37.74 -30.93
C GLY A 274 -6.58 37.30 -31.94
N ALA A 275 -5.54 36.60 -31.49
CA ALA A 275 -4.52 36.06 -32.37
C ALA A 275 -5.07 34.97 -33.31
N LEU A 276 -5.90 34.07 -32.79
CA LEU A 276 -6.60 33.06 -33.60
C LEU A 276 -7.57 33.72 -34.61
N GLU A 277 -8.38 34.67 -34.15
CA GLU A 277 -9.33 35.40 -35.00
C GLU A 277 -8.62 36.16 -36.13
N SER A 278 -7.46 36.76 -35.86
CA SER A 278 -6.68 37.49 -36.87
C SER A 278 -6.20 36.61 -38.03
N ARG A 279 -6.18 35.28 -37.84
CA ARG A 279 -5.82 34.27 -38.84
C ARG A 279 -7.02 33.46 -39.33
N ASN A 280 -8.25 33.92 -39.06
CA ASN A 280 -9.49 33.23 -39.41
C ASN A 280 -9.54 31.80 -38.85
N LEU A 281 -9.08 31.64 -37.61
CA LEU A 281 -9.15 30.42 -36.82
C LEU A 281 -10.25 30.56 -35.76
N ARG A 282 -11.17 29.59 -35.72
CA ARG A 282 -12.24 29.51 -34.72
C ARG A 282 -11.67 29.03 -33.40
N TRP A 283 -12.15 29.60 -32.30
CA TRP A 283 -11.65 29.25 -30.98
C TRP A 283 -12.78 29.05 -29.97
N SER A 284 -12.47 28.35 -28.89
CA SER A 284 -13.34 28.24 -27.73
C SER A 284 -12.51 28.04 -26.46
N PRO A 285 -13.12 28.18 -25.27
CA PRO A 285 -12.57 27.56 -24.06
C PRO A 285 -12.41 26.05 -24.27
N TYR A 286 -11.48 25.44 -23.52
CA TYR A 286 -11.34 23.99 -23.51
C TYR A 286 -12.56 23.35 -22.85
N VAL A 287 -13.10 22.31 -23.49
CA VAL A 287 -14.29 21.61 -22.99
C VAL A 287 -14.18 20.10 -23.07
N THR A 288 -14.72 19.46 -22.05
CA THR A 288 -15.13 18.05 -22.12
C THR A 288 -16.66 17.97 -22.20
N GLY A 289 -17.21 16.91 -22.77
CA GLY A 289 -18.67 16.84 -22.96
C GLY A 289 -19.23 15.44 -23.16
N ASN A 290 -20.53 15.33 -22.88
CA ASN A 290 -21.33 14.14 -23.11
C ASN A 290 -21.68 13.98 -24.58
N LEU A 291 -21.51 12.76 -25.11
CA LEU A 291 -21.62 12.51 -26.54
C LEU A 291 -23.05 12.37 -27.02
N LYS A 292 -23.90 11.70 -26.23
CA LYS A 292 -25.23 11.21 -26.68
C LYS A 292 -26.38 11.82 -25.90
N GLU A 293 -26.23 13.05 -25.41
CA GLU A 293 -27.25 13.73 -24.63
C GLU A 293 -27.77 14.98 -25.35
N GLU A 294 -29.06 15.27 -25.18
CA GLU A 294 -29.66 16.55 -25.57
C GLU A 294 -30.47 17.11 -24.38
N PRO A 295 -30.22 18.36 -23.95
CA PRO A 295 -29.23 19.31 -24.50
C PRO A 295 -27.79 18.83 -24.28
N LEU A 296 -26.88 19.22 -25.17
CA LEU A 296 -25.44 18.95 -24.99
C LEU A 296 -24.95 19.62 -23.72
N ILE A 297 -24.14 18.91 -22.93
CA ILE A 297 -23.50 19.43 -21.73
C ILE A 297 -22.00 19.48 -21.97
N PHE A 298 -21.43 20.70 -21.97
CA PHE A 298 -20.00 20.93 -22.03
C PHE A 298 -19.49 21.50 -20.71
N THR A 299 -18.46 20.87 -20.16
CA THR A 299 -17.77 21.29 -18.96
C THR A 299 -16.47 21.98 -19.37
N GLN A 300 -16.35 23.27 -19.05
CA GLN A 300 -15.11 24.02 -19.23
C GLN A 300 -13.98 23.39 -18.39
N LEU A 301 -12.73 23.52 -18.85
CA LEU A 301 -11.50 23.03 -18.19
C LEU A 301 -11.64 22.79 -16.69
N ASN A 302 -11.23 21.59 -16.29
CA ASN A 302 -11.42 21.03 -14.96
C ASN A 302 -10.89 21.99 -13.87
N THR A 303 -11.79 22.56 -13.06
CA THR A 303 -11.40 23.33 -11.86
C THR A 303 -11.22 22.48 -10.63
N GLU A 304 -11.64 21.21 -10.70
CA GLU A 304 -11.62 20.25 -9.59
C GLU A 304 -10.40 20.51 -8.73
N ALA A 305 -10.61 20.74 -7.43
CA ALA A 305 -9.57 20.81 -6.41
C ALA A 305 -8.77 19.49 -6.41
N ARG A 306 -7.86 19.39 -7.37
CA ARG A 306 -7.12 18.20 -7.79
C ARG A 306 -5.72 18.61 -8.21
N ALA A 307 -4.79 17.66 -8.26
CA ALA A 307 -3.42 17.97 -8.68
C ALA A 307 -3.26 17.76 -10.18
N GLY A 308 -3.63 16.60 -10.72
CA GLY A 308 -3.64 16.28 -12.16
C GLY A 308 -2.70 17.08 -13.09
N ASP A 309 -3.23 17.43 -14.26
CA ASP A 309 -2.63 18.34 -15.26
C ASP A 309 -2.44 19.78 -14.73
N VAL A 310 -3.08 20.13 -13.61
CA VAL A 310 -2.95 21.44 -12.95
C VAL A 310 -1.78 21.52 -11.95
N SER A 311 -0.98 20.45 -11.81
CA SER A 311 -0.02 20.30 -10.72
C SER A 311 1.08 21.37 -10.71
N LEU A 312 1.47 21.90 -11.87
CA LEU A 312 2.38 23.04 -11.97
C LEU A 312 1.71 24.35 -11.53
N ALA A 313 0.42 24.53 -11.82
CA ALA A 313 -0.29 25.76 -11.43
C ALA A 313 -0.41 25.90 -9.90
N LEU A 314 -0.45 24.77 -9.17
CA LEU A 314 -0.48 24.72 -7.71
C LEU A 314 0.81 25.25 -7.05
N THR A 315 1.90 25.47 -7.79
CA THR A 315 3.08 26.21 -7.31
C THR A 315 2.96 27.73 -7.49
N GLN A 316 1.72 28.21 -7.69
CA GLN A 316 1.40 29.59 -8.06
C GLN A 316 2.08 30.01 -9.36
N THR A 317 2.07 29.11 -10.35
CA THR A 317 2.55 29.39 -11.71
C THR A 317 1.35 29.67 -12.61
N MET A 318 1.49 30.64 -13.51
CA MET A 318 0.47 30.95 -14.51
C MET A 318 0.52 29.92 -15.65
N VAL A 319 -0.37 28.93 -15.64
CA VAL A 319 -0.33 27.82 -16.60
C VAL A 319 -1.48 27.91 -17.60
N PHE A 320 -1.19 27.67 -18.87
CA PHE A 320 -2.16 27.62 -19.96
C PHE A 320 -2.19 26.23 -20.60
N LEU A 321 -3.40 25.69 -20.80
CA LEU A 321 -3.64 24.57 -21.69
C LEU A 321 -3.97 25.11 -23.08
N THR A 322 -3.35 24.54 -24.11
CA THR A 322 -3.67 24.81 -25.52
C THR A 322 -3.93 23.50 -26.24
N GLU A 323 -4.99 23.45 -27.04
CA GLU A 323 -5.55 22.22 -27.59
C GLU A 323 -5.92 22.47 -29.05
N THR A 324 -5.27 21.79 -29.99
CA THR A 324 -5.61 21.91 -31.43
C THR A 324 -6.41 20.71 -31.91
N ARG A 325 -7.16 20.85 -33.00
CA ARG A 325 -8.10 19.81 -33.46
C ARG A 325 -7.38 18.65 -34.16
N GLY A 326 -6.89 17.61 -33.47
CA GLY A 326 -6.00 16.64 -34.14
C GLY A 326 -5.98 15.17 -33.74
N ILE A 327 -6.51 14.77 -32.58
CA ILE A 327 -6.61 13.33 -32.28
C ILE A 327 -7.47 12.66 -33.36
N MET A 328 -7.04 11.48 -33.81
CA MET A 328 -7.61 10.65 -34.89
C MET A 328 -7.34 11.08 -36.33
N LEU A 329 -6.73 12.25 -36.59
CA LEU A 329 -6.58 12.78 -37.96
C LEU A 329 -5.29 12.35 -38.69
N GLY A 330 -4.26 11.89 -37.98
CA GLY A 330 -2.99 11.50 -38.61
C GLY A 330 -2.33 12.70 -39.28
N SER A 331 -2.18 12.70 -40.61
CA SER A 331 -1.65 13.84 -41.38
C SER A 331 -2.72 14.78 -41.96
N GLN A 332 -4.01 14.47 -41.82
CA GLN A 332 -5.08 15.33 -42.35
C GLN A 332 -5.04 16.71 -41.66
N GLN A 333 -5.17 17.79 -42.45
CA GLN A 333 -5.17 19.19 -41.97
C GLN A 333 -3.94 19.56 -41.12
N PHE A 334 -2.81 18.85 -41.28
CA PHE A 334 -1.69 18.97 -40.36
C PHE A 334 -1.07 20.38 -40.31
N GLN A 335 -0.98 21.07 -41.45
CA GLN A 335 -0.52 22.46 -41.49
C GLN A 335 -1.38 23.36 -40.60
N ARG A 336 -2.70 23.34 -40.79
CA ARG A 336 -3.63 24.18 -40.03
C ARG A 336 -3.58 23.92 -38.53
N ARG A 337 -3.42 22.66 -38.11
CA ARG A 337 -3.30 22.29 -36.69
C ARG A 337 -2.04 22.89 -36.07
N VAL A 338 -0.89 22.69 -36.71
CA VAL A 338 0.39 23.23 -36.25
C VAL A 338 0.39 24.76 -36.29
N ALA A 339 -0.19 25.38 -37.31
CA ALA A 339 -0.36 26.83 -37.39
C ALA A 339 -1.26 27.38 -36.27
N SER A 340 -2.33 26.67 -35.91
CA SER A 340 -3.21 27.05 -34.79
C SER A 340 -2.48 26.98 -33.46
N GLY A 341 -1.74 25.90 -33.21
CA GLY A 341 -0.92 25.72 -32.02
C GLY A 341 0.17 26.79 -31.90
N LEU A 342 0.92 27.03 -32.98
CA LEU A 342 1.94 28.08 -33.04
C LEU A 342 1.33 29.46 -32.75
N THR A 343 0.14 29.75 -33.29
CA THR A 343 -0.55 31.03 -33.06
C THR A 343 -0.87 31.24 -31.57
N MET A 344 -1.35 30.21 -30.87
CA MET A 344 -1.66 30.30 -29.44
C MET A 344 -0.40 30.47 -28.60
N VAL A 345 0.62 29.63 -28.80
CA VAL A 345 1.87 29.71 -28.02
C VAL A 345 2.62 31.02 -28.29
N GLU A 346 2.67 31.48 -29.54
CA GLU A 346 3.24 32.77 -29.90
C GLU A 346 2.49 33.92 -29.21
N ALA A 347 1.16 33.89 -29.18
CA ALA A 347 0.36 34.91 -28.50
C ALA A 347 0.65 34.95 -26.99
N ILE A 348 0.86 33.79 -26.35
CA ILE A 348 1.25 33.70 -24.94
C ILE A 348 2.64 34.30 -24.73
N VAL A 349 3.65 33.87 -25.52
CA VAL A 349 5.03 34.37 -25.41
C VAL A 349 5.10 35.88 -25.67
N GLN A 350 4.41 36.37 -26.70
CA GLN A 350 4.38 37.80 -27.01
C GLN A 350 3.67 38.59 -25.90
N THR A 351 2.56 38.09 -25.39
CA THR A 351 1.85 38.75 -24.26
C THR A 351 2.72 38.80 -23.02
N ALA A 352 3.45 37.73 -22.72
CA ALA A 352 4.39 37.67 -21.61
C ALA A 352 5.52 38.70 -21.79
N ALA A 353 6.04 38.88 -23.01
CA ALA A 353 7.08 39.87 -23.29
C ALA A 353 6.57 41.31 -23.15
N ASP A 354 5.40 41.59 -23.74
CA ASP A 354 4.73 42.89 -23.67
C ASP A 354 4.42 43.32 -22.23
N LYS A 355 4.16 42.33 -21.36
CA LYS A 355 3.72 42.51 -19.97
C LYS A 355 4.71 41.99 -18.95
N ALA A 356 6.00 41.90 -19.29
CA ALA A 356 6.98 41.16 -18.51
C ALA A 356 7.03 41.53 -17.02
N GLY A 357 7.10 42.83 -16.70
CA GLY A 357 7.09 43.30 -15.31
C GLY A 357 5.77 43.02 -14.59
N GLU A 358 4.62 43.28 -15.25
CA GLU A 358 3.30 43.03 -14.65
C GLU A 358 3.09 41.55 -14.32
N VAL A 359 3.47 40.64 -15.23
CA VAL A 359 3.37 39.20 -15.01
C VAL A 359 4.27 38.77 -13.85
N TYR A 360 5.50 39.29 -13.81
CA TYR A 360 6.45 38.99 -12.73
C TYR A 360 5.85 39.39 -11.38
N ASP A 361 5.36 40.63 -11.28
CA ASP A 361 4.77 41.18 -10.06
C ASP A 361 3.50 40.42 -9.63
N VAL A 362 2.65 40.00 -10.59
CA VAL A 362 1.46 39.20 -10.29
C VAL A 362 1.83 37.84 -9.71
N VAL A 363 2.80 37.14 -10.30
CA VAL A 363 3.18 35.79 -9.87
C VAL A 363 3.95 35.84 -8.55
N GLU A 364 4.99 36.66 -8.43
CA GLU A 364 5.80 36.76 -7.21
C GLU A 364 5.03 37.41 -6.06
N GLY A 365 4.15 38.38 -6.37
CA GLY A 365 3.20 38.95 -5.41
C GLY A 365 2.21 37.91 -4.89
N ALA A 366 1.65 37.07 -5.76
CA ALA A 366 0.80 35.95 -5.36
C ALA A 366 1.55 34.93 -4.49
N ARG A 367 2.77 34.54 -4.88
CA ARG A 367 3.63 33.63 -4.11
C ARG A 367 3.90 34.17 -2.71
N SER A 368 4.11 35.48 -2.57
CA SER A 368 4.32 36.14 -1.28
C SER A 368 3.04 36.19 -0.45
N LYS A 369 1.90 36.58 -1.05
CA LYS A 369 0.60 36.64 -0.36
C LYS A 369 0.16 35.27 0.16
N VAL A 370 0.36 34.21 -0.61
CA VAL A 370 0.01 32.83 -0.21
C VAL A 370 0.76 32.40 1.05
N VAL A 371 1.98 32.90 1.28
CA VAL A 371 2.74 32.60 2.51
C VAL A 371 2.06 33.25 3.73
N GLU A 372 1.48 34.43 3.58
CA GLU A 372 0.94 35.24 4.68
C GLU A 372 -0.57 35.04 4.93
N ASP A 373 -1.34 34.60 3.94
CA ASP A 373 -2.80 34.49 4.05
C ASP A 373 -3.24 33.39 5.04
N ASN A 374 -4.49 33.50 5.51
CA ASN A 374 -5.15 32.49 6.34
C ASN A 374 -6.46 32.03 5.69
N ASP A 375 -6.55 32.13 4.37
CA ASP A 375 -7.77 31.79 3.65
C ASP A 375 -8.04 30.28 3.80
N ASP A 376 -9.32 29.90 3.86
CA ASP A 376 -9.71 28.50 3.91
C ASP A 376 -9.19 27.77 2.65
N ILE A 377 -8.72 26.54 2.84
CA ILE A 377 -8.30 25.67 1.74
C ILE A 377 -9.53 25.06 1.07
N VAL A 378 -9.49 24.88 -0.25
CA VAL A 378 -10.59 24.29 -1.02
C VAL A 378 -10.28 22.83 -1.32
N ILE A 379 -11.15 21.93 -0.86
CA ILE A 379 -11.04 20.47 -1.02
C ILE A 379 -11.87 19.97 -2.20
N SER A 380 -12.98 20.63 -2.52
CA SER A 380 -13.76 20.39 -3.73
C SER A 380 -14.50 21.65 -4.19
N ASP A 381 -14.84 21.71 -5.47
CA ASP A 381 -15.55 22.81 -6.12
C ASP A 381 -16.57 22.32 -7.15
N ILE A 382 -17.45 23.21 -7.60
CA ILE A 382 -18.54 22.94 -8.53
C ILE A 382 -18.61 24.05 -9.61
N PRO A 383 -18.60 23.69 -10.91
CA PRO A 383 -18.78 24.64 -12.01
C PRO A 383 -20.22 25.18 -12.07
N GLN A 384 -20.39 26.36 -12.67
CA GLN A 384 -21.67 27.06 -12.74
C GLN A 384 -22.35 26.84 -14.10
N PRO A 385 -23.58 26.31 -14.14
CA PRO A 385 -24.28 26.09 -15.41
C PRO A 385 -24.70 27.42 -16.06
N THR A 386 -24.40 27.55 -17.34
CA THR A 386 -24.82 28.68 -18.20
C THR A 386 -25.31 28.13 -19.54
N ASN A 387 -26.17 28.86 -20.24
CA ASN A 387 -26.61 28.46 -21.59
C ASN A 387 -25.89 29.29 -22.64
N ARG A 388 -25.21 28.63 -23.59
CA ARG A 388 -24.52 29.28 -24.71
C ARG A 388 -24.70 28.46 -25.99
N THR A 389 -24.40 29.05 -27.13
CA THR A 389 -24.36 28.32 -28.40
C THR A 389 -22.93 27.93 -28.75
N TRP A 390 -22.74 26.77 -29.36
CA TRP A 390 -21.43 26.26 -29.79
C TRP A 390 -21.39 26.03 -31.29
N ASP A 391 -20.27 26.37 -31.94
CA ASP A 391 -20.09 26.17 -33.37
C ASP A 391 -19.76 24.71 -33.68
N MET A 392 -20.61 24.07 -34.47
CA MET A 392 -20.54 22.65 -34.83
C MET A 392 -20.73 22.46 -36.34
N ILE A 393 -20.20 21.37 -36.88
CA ILE A 393 -20.42 20.91 -38.25
C ILE A 393 -21.49 19.81 -38.19
N GLU A 394 -22.59 19.98 -38.92
CA GLU A 394 -23.57 18.92 -39.14
C GLU A 394 -22.99 17.88 -40.09
N LEU A 395 -22.80 16.65 -39.60
CA LEU A 395 -22.06 15.60 -40.32
C LEU A 395 -22.77 15.11 -41.60
N GLU A 396 -24.10 15.16 -41.63
CA GLU A 396 -24.89 14.74 -42.81
C GLU A 396 -24.79 15.76 -43.95
N THR A 397 -24.86 17.05 -43.65
CA THR A 397 -24.96 18.10 -44.67
C THR A 397 -23.66 18.89 -44.87
N GLY A 398 -22.69 18.75 -43.96
CA GLY A 398 -21.48 19.55 -43.90
C GLY A 398 -21.72 21.01 -43.51
N LYS A 399 -22.90 21.39 -43.02
CA LYS A 399 -23.20 22.80 -42.68
C LYS A 399 -22.61 23.19 -41.33
N LEU A 400 -22.08 24.42 -41.26
CA LEU A 400 -21.72 25.05 -39.99
C LEU A 400 -23.00 25.57 -39.30
N ILE A 401 -23.24 25.12 -38.08
CA ILE A 401 -24.44 25.44 -37.29
C ILE A 401 -24.07 25.82 -35.85
N LYS A 402 -24.97 26.56 -35.19
CA LYS A 402 -24.85 26.91 -33.77
C LYS A 402 -25.79 26.05 -32.94
N VAL A 403 -25.22 25.16 -32.12
CA VAL A 403 -25.98 24.22 -31.27
C VAL A 403 -26.10 24.78 -29.85
N PRO A 404 -27.29 24.79 -29.23
CA PRO A 404 -27.43 25.13 -27.82
C PRO A 404 -26.73 24.12 -26.92
N VAL A 405 -25.92 24.62 -25.97
CA VAL A 405 -25.15 23.83 -25.02
C VAL A 405 -25.41 24.36 -23.60
N GLN A 406 -25.66 23.45 -22.66
CA GLN A 406 -25.51 23.73 -21.25
C GLN A 406 -24.02 23.72 -20.92
N PHE A 407 -23.45 24.90 -20.79
CA PHE A 407 -22.04 25.13 -20.52
C PHE A 407 -21.80 25.26 -19.01
N LEU A 408 -21.18 24.25 -18.41
CA LEU A 408 -20.73 24.28 -17.03
C LEU A 408 -19.44 25.10 -16.97
N SER A 409 -19.59 26.40 -16.71
CA SER A 409 -18.49 27.36 -16.72
C SER A 409 -17.73 27.34 -15.40
N THR A 410 -16.42 27.52 -15.51
CA THR A 410 -15.50 27.63 -14.38
C THR A 410 -15.09 29.06 -14.06
N THR A 411 -15.74 30.03 -14.70
CA THR A 411 -15.41 31.46 -14.61
C THR A 411 -16.67 32.28 -14.25
N PRO A 412 -17.04 32.41 -12.96
CA PRO A 412 -16.36 31.87 -11.77
C PRO A 412 -16.84 30.46 -11.37
N VAL A 413 -15.95 29.67 -10.79
CA VAL A 413 -16.24 28.41 -10.09
C VAL A 413 -16.58 28.66 -8.61
N LYS A 414 -17.36 27.77 -7.99
CA LYS A 414 -17.75 27.88 -6.57
C LYS A 414 -17.15 26.74 -5.74
N ALA A 415 -16.54 27.07 -4.60
CA ALA A 415 -16.11 26.06 -3.62
C ALA A 415 -17.31 25.27 -3.07
N ASN A 416 -17.14 23.97 -2.89
CA ASN A 416 -18.14 23.04 -2.38
C ASN A 416 -17.77 22.53 -0.98
N LEU A 417 -16.50 22.16 -0.78
CA LEU A 417 -15.95 21.79 0.53
C LEU A 417 -14.70 22.62 0.80
N THR A 418 -14.67 23.30 1.95
CA THR A 418 -13.51 24.05 2.42
C THR A 418 -13.11 23.59 3.82
N ARG A 419 -11.86 23.86 4.19
CA ARG A 419 -11.32 23.61 5.53
C ARG A 419 -10.47 24.79 5.99
N SER A 420 -10.42 25.01 7.29
CA SER A 420 -9.51 26.03 7.82
C SER A 420 -8.07 25.62 7.58
N ARG A 421 -7.27 26.56 7.06
CA ARG A 421 -5.86 26.32 6.76
C ARG A 421 -5.08 25.99 8.04
N PRO A 422 -4.43 24.82 8.15
CA PRO A 422 -3.59 24.52 9.30
C PRO A 422 -2.26 25.28 9.19
N GLU A 423 -1.55 25.45 10.32
CA GLU A 423 -0.19 26.00 10.29
C GLU A 423 0.78 25.07 9.55
N ALA A 424 0.61 23.76 9.75
CA ALA A 424 1.35 22.72 9.05
C ALA A 424 0.59 21.39 9.08
N TYR A 425 0.91 20.53 8.12
CA TYR A 425 0.65 19.10 8.24
C TYR A 425 1.85 18.43 8.90
N VAL A 426 1.59 17.54 9.85
CA VAL A 426 2.63 16.76 10.53
C VAL A 426 2.32 15.27 10.42
N PHE A 427 3.30 14.49 9.99
CA PHE A 427 3.15 13.05 9.83
C PHE A 427 4.45 12.30 10.10
N PRO A 428 4.39 11.02 10.53
CA PRO A 428 5.57 10.29 10.98
C PRO A 428 6.54 9.97 9.83
N GLN A 429 7.77 9.62 10.19
CA GLN A 429 8.81 9.17 9.26
C GLN A 429 8.37 7.98 8.39
N ALA A 430 7.44 7.17 8.89
CA ALA A 430 6.82 6.04 8.19
C ALA A 430 6.27 6.43 6.82
N TRP A 431 5.81 7.67 6.64
CA TRP A 431 5.24 8.17 5.39
C TRP A 431 6.26 8.96 4.57
N LYS A 432 7.51 8.50 4.56
CA LYS A 432 8.62 9.12 3.82
C LYS A 432 8.29 9.32 2.35
N GLU A 433 7.61 8.37 1.72
CA GLU A 433 7.23 8.52 0.31
C GLU A 433 6.28 9.69 0.06
N ALA A 434 5.33 9.95 0.97
CA ALA A 434 4.46 11.11 0.88
C ALA A 434 5.28 12.42 0.93
N ALA A 435 6.29 12.48 1.82
CA ALA A 435 7.22 13.60 1.91
C ALA A 435 8.10 13.75 0.66
N GLU A 436 8.59 12.66 0.08
CA GLU A 436 9.41 12.68 -1.15
C GLU A 436 8.59 13.13 -2.37
N ARG A 437 7.36 12.63 -2.53
CA ARG A 437 6.43 13.06 -3.59
C ARG A 437 6.09 14.54 -3.50
N LEU A 438 5.91 15.07 -2.29
CA LEU A 438 5.74 16.51 -2.07
C LEU A 438 6.98 17.31 -2.49
N ARG A 439 8.18 16.85 -2.14
CA ARG A 439 9.43 17.52 -2.51
C ARG A 439 9.65 17.58 -4.02
N LEU A 440 9.27 16.54 -4.77
CA LEU A 440 9.39 16.49 -6.23
C LEU A 440 8.66 17.64 -6.94
N VAL A 441 7.55 18.11 -6.35
CA VAL A 441 6.75 19.22 -6.90
C VAL A 441 7.07 20.57 -6.26
N GLY A 442 8.18 20.67 -5.52
CA GLY A 442 8.64 21.91 -4.92
C GLY A 442 7.99 22.27 -3.58
N VAL A 443 7.18 21.38 -2.99
CA VAL A 443 6.71 21.55 -1.61
C VAL A 443 7.89 21.33 -0.67
N LYS A 444 8.21 22.35 0.14
CA LYS A 444 9.18 22.26 1.22
C LYS A 444 8.60 21.38 2.32
N VAL A 445 9.33 20.31 2.63
CA VAL A 445 9.01 19.37 3.70
C VAL A 445 10.20 19.28 4.64
N ASP A 446 10.05 19.84 5.83
CA ASP A 446 11.09 19.83 6.86
C ASP A 446 11.06 18.51 7.62
N THR A 447 12.24 17.97 7.92
CA THR A 447 12.36 16.84 8.85
C THR A 447 12.58 17.40 10.25
N LEU A 448 11.70 17.05 11.19
CA LEU A 448 11.75 17.51 12.57
C LEU A 448 13.04 17.02 13.24
N ARG A 449 13.89 17.96 13.68
CA ARG A 449 15.17 17.66 14.36
C ARG A 449 14.99 17.20 15.81
N SER A 450 13.84 17.51 16.39
CA SER A 450 13.45 17.16 17.75
C SER A 450 11.98 16.77 17.75
N GLU A 451 11.55 16.08 18.81
CA GLU A 451 10.15 15.75 19.03
C GLU A 451 9.26 17.00 18.95
N PHE A 452 8.16 16.92 18.20
CA PHE A 452 7.06 17.88 18.28
C PHE A 452 6.02 17.35 19.26
N ARG A 453 5.55 18.19 20.18
CA ARG A 453 4.44 17.89 21.07
C ARG A 453 3.47 19.06 21.08
N GLY A 454 2.22 18.80 20.74
CA GLY A 454 1.18 19.81 20.80
C GLY A 454 -0.18 19.27 20.41
N GLN A 455 -1.19 20.12 20.59
CA GLN A 455 -2.52 19.84 20.11
C GLN A 455 -2.54 19.85 18.58
N VAL A 456 -3.06 18.78 17.99
CA VAL A 456 -3.31 18.68 16.56
C VAL A 456 -4.79 18.43 16.33
N GLU A 457 -5.26 18.85 15.17
CA GLU A 457 -6.48 18.33 14.57
C GLU A 457 -6.10 17.10 13.74
N ALA A 458 -6.70 15.95 14.03
CA ALA A 458 -6.44 14.70 13.33
C ALA A 458 -7.71 14.22 12.64
N PHE A 459 -7.57 13.63 11.45
CA PHE A 459 -8.67 13.00 10.74
C PHE A 459 -8.94 11.61 11.29
N ASN A 460 -10.19 11.36 11.68
CA ASN A 460 -10.70 10.04 11.97
C ASN A 460 -11.46 9.57 10.72
N ILE A 461 -10.99 8.51 10.08
CA ILE A 461 -11.61 7.94 8.87
C ILE A 461 -12.90 7.24 9.29
N THR A 462 -14.05 7.77 8.86
CA THR A 462 -15.38 7.25 9.22
C THR A 462 -15.88 6.22 8.21
N SER A 463 -15.40 6.29 6.97
CA SER A 463 -15.60 5.25 5.95
C SER A 463 -14.42 5.20 4.99
N SER A 464 -14.17 4.01 4.43
CA SER A 464 -13.13 3.72 3.45
C SER A 464 -13.75 2.77 2.42
N THR A 465 -13.86 3.20 1.16
CA THR A 465 -14.55 2.47 0.09
C THR A 465 -13.66 2.42 -1.14
N LEU A 466 -13.16 1.22 -1.45
CA LEU A 466 -12.36 1.01 -2.65
C LEU A 466 -13.23 1.01 -3.93
N SER A 467 -12.68 1.60 -4.99
CA SER A 467 -13.24 1.57 -6.34
C SER A 467 -13.21 0.14 -6.91
N GLY A 468 -14.29 -0.28 -7.58
CA GLY A 468 -14.35 -1.56 -8.29
C GLY A 468 -13.53 -1.62 -9.58
N THR A 469 -12.88 -0.52 -9.98
CA THR A 469 -12.03 -0.42 -11.19
C THR A 469 -10.73 0.31 -10.89
N LEU A 470 -9.66 -0.09 -11.58
CA LEU A 470 -8.36 0.58 -11.52
C LEU A 470 -8.41 1.92 -12.27
N TYR A 471 -7.80 2.94 -11.66
CA TYR A 471 -7.48 4.21 -12.28
C TYR A 471 -5.96 4.36 -12.31
N GLN A 472 -5.35 4.41 -13.49
CA GLN A 472 -3.88 4.44 -13.65
C GLN A 472 -3.18 3.34 -12.82
N GLY A 473 -3.68 2.10 -12.92
CA GLY A 473 -3.10 0.97 -12.18
C GLY A 473 -3.30 1.01 -10.66
N THR A 474 -4.20 1.86 -10.15
CA THR A 474 -4.48 2.00 -8.71
C THR A 474 -5.96 1.80 -8.42
N VAL A 475 -6.24 1.02 -7.39
CA VAL A 475 -7.56 0.97 -6.77
C VAL A 475 -7.73 2.25 -5.96
N LEU A 476 -8.59 3.15 -6.41
CA LEU A 476 -8.85 4.39 -5.66
C LEU A 476 -9.65 4.09 -4.40
N ASN A 477 -9.41 4.85 -3.34
CA ASN A 477 -10.13 4.76 -2.07
C ASN A 477 -10.95 6.02 -1.81
N THR A 478 -12.27 5.92 -1.79
CA THR A 478 -13.13 7.02 -1.36
C THR A 478 -13.28 6.97 0.15
N VAL A 479 -12.78 8.01 0.82
CA VAL A 479 -12.87 8.12 2.27
C VAL A 479 -13.74 9.29 2.71
N THR A 480 -14.41 9.12 3.84
CA THR A 480 -15.04 10.22 4.57
C THR A 480 -14.38 10.37 5.93
N THR A 481 -14.33 11.59 6.45
CA THR A 481 -13.60 11.89 7.69
C THR A 481 -14.39 12.75 8.65
N GLU A 482 -14.08 12.62 9.93
CA GLU A 482 -14.40 13.63 10.94
C GLU A 482 -13.10 14.12 11.59
N THR A 483 -13.07 15.37 12.06
CA THR A 483 -11.89 15.89 12.74
C THR A 483 -12.00 15.74 14.25
N ILE A 484 -10.91 15.29 14.87
CA ILE A 484 -10.79 15.20 16.32
C ILE A 484 -9.57 16.00 16.78
N ARG A 485 -9.73 16.77 17.86
CA ARG A 485 -8.58 17.41 18.50
C ARG A 485 -7.95 16.46 19.50
N LYS A 486 -6.65 16.24 19.39
CA LYS A 486 -5.90 15.42 20.34
C LYS A 486 -4.50 15.99 20.57
N GLU A 487 -3.99 15.82 21.77
CA GLU A 487 -2.57 16.00 22.03
C GLU A 487 -1.80 14.90 21.31
N MET A 488 -0.81 15.28 20.53
CA MET A 488 0.01 14.35 19.77
C MET A 488 1.48 14.64 20.00
N THR A 489 2.25 13.57 20.03
CA THR A 489 3.70 13.60 20.07
C THR A 489 4.22 12.96 18.79
N MET A 490 5.02 13.70 18.03
CA MET A 490 5.67 13.27 16.80
C MET A 490 7.17 13.20 17.04
N PRO A 491 7.80 12.02 16.90
CA PRO A 491 9.22 11.87 17.19
C PRO A 491 10.09 12.69 16.22
N ALA A 492 11.33 12.98 16.62
CA ALA A 492 12.34 13.47 15.69
C ALA A 492 12.46 12.52 14.49
N GLY A 493 12.68 13.06 13.28
CA GLY A 493 12.62 12.31 12.02
C GLY A 493 11.25 12.37 11.33
N SER A 494 10.19 12.76 12.03
CA SER A 494 8.87 13.02 11.43
C SER A 494 8.91 14.24 10.49
N PHE A 495 7.92 14.37 9.61
CA PHE A 495 7.86 15.43 8.62
C PHE A 495 6.92 16.55 9.04
N TRP A 496 7.36 17.78 8.81
CA TRP A 496 6.60 19.02 9.00
C TRP A 496 6.46 19.72 7.65
N VAL A 497 5.23 19.77 7.15
CA VAL A 497 4.89 20.46 5.91
C VAL A 497 4.20 21.76 6.29
N SER A 498 5.00 22.82 6.45
CA SER A 498 4.45 24.16 6.70
C SER A 498 3.50 24.54 5.58
N THR A 499 2.33 25.07 5.91
CA THR A 499 1.45 25.60 4.87
C THR A 499 1.95 26.97 4.39
N ARG A 500 2.89 27.62 5.08
CA ARG A 500 3.44 28.97 4.79
C ARG A 500 4.46 28.95 3.65
N GLN A 501 4.04 28.53 2.46
CA GLN A 501 4.88 28.43 1.27
C GLN A 501 4.06 28.52 -0.02
N SER A 502 4.68 28.95 -1.11
CA SER A 502 4.02 29.11 -2.41
C SER A 502 3.47 27.79 -2.99
N ALA A 503 4.13 26.66 -2.74
CA ALA A 503 3.67 25.35 -3.22
C ALA A 503 2.61 24.68 -2.34
N ALA A 504 2.13 25.33 -1.26
CA ALA A 504 1.24 24.72 -0.28
C ALA A 504 -0.09 24.21 -0.86
N ALA A 505 -0.57 24.83 -1.95
CA ALA A 505 -1.79 24.39 -2.62
C ALA A 505 -1.74 22.93 -3.07
N TYR A 506 -0.57 22.42 -3.45
CA TYR A 506 -0.40 21.00 -3.78
C TYR A 506 -0.54 20.10 -2.54
N ALA A 507 0.01 20.54 -1.40
CA ALA A 507 -0.13 19.82 -0.13
C ALA A 507 -1.59 19.79 0.35
N PHE A 508 -2.35 20.87 0.14
CA PHE A 508 -3.78 20.92 0.49
C PHE A 508 -4.57 19.86 -0.27
N ILE A 509 -4.29 19.66 -1.57
CA ILE A 509 -4.97 18.64 -2.35
C ILE A 509 -4.53 17.23 -1.96
N THR A 510 -3.24 17.02 -1.68
CA THR A 510 -2.69 15.66 -1.54
C THR A 510 -2.76 15.12 -0.11
N LEU A 511 -2.71 15.96 0.91
CA LEU A 511 -2.73 15.53 2.33
C LEU A 511 -4.13 15.56 2.96
N GLU A 512 -5.11 16.19 2.30
CA GLU A 512 -6.49 16.21 2.76
C GLU A 512 -7.22 14.94 2.27
N PRO A 513 -7.64 14.04 3.17
CA PRO A 513 -8.08 12.69 2.78
C PRO A 513 -9.30 12.67 1.84
N GLU A 514 -10.22 13.63 1.98
CA GLU A 514 -11.45 13.72 1.16
C GLU A 514 -11.26 14.38 -0.21
N SER A 515 -10.03 14.79 -0.55
CA SER A 515 -9.70 15.29 -1.89
C SER A 515 -9.65 14.14 -2.90
N ILE A 516 -10.12 14.39 -4.12
CA ILE A 516 -10.20 13.39 -5.21
C ILE A 516 -8.81 12.91 -5.68
N ASP A 517 -7.79 13.72 -5.44
CA ASP A 517 -6.39 13.48 -5.79
C ASP A 517 -5.52 13.39 -4.51
N SER A 518 -6.09 12.90 -3.40
CA SER A 518 -5.38 12.75 -2.13
C SER A 518 -4.51 11.49 -2.05
N TYR A 519 -3.52 11.49 -1.16
CA TYR A 519 -2.73 10.31 -0.86
C TYR A 519 -3.55 9.20 -0.21
N ALA A 520 -4.63 9.52 0.51
CA ALA A 520 -5.59 8.52 0.97
C ALA A 520 -6.35 7.91 -0.21
N THR A 521 -6.79 8.74 -1.16
CA THR A 521 -7.52 8.29 -2.37
C THR A 521 -6.67 7.40 -3.27
N PHE A 522 -5.36 7.62 -3.31
CA PHE A 522 -4.43 6.80 -4.09
C PHE A 522 -3.76 5.67 -3.28
N ASN A 523 -4.21 5.41 -2.04
CA ASN A 523 -3.61 4.46 -1.09
C ASN A 523 -2.09 4.66 -0.85
N ILE A 524 -1.57 5.86 -1.11
CA ILE A 524 -0.21 6.26 -0.74
C ILE A 524 -0.09 6.38 0.78
N LEU A 525 -1.14 6.92 1.40
CA LEU A 525 -1.41 6.75 2.81
C LEU A 525 -2.53 5.71 2.86
N PRO A 526 -2.22 4.41 3.06
CA PRO A 526 -3.26 3.42 3.23
C PRO A 526 -4.15 3.86 4.37
N VAL A 527 -5.45 3.53 4.35
CA VAL A 527 -6.41 3.82 5.43
C VAL A 527 -7.36 2.65 5.69
N SER A 528 -7.27 2.01 6.86
CA SER A 528 -7.93 0.73 7.17
C SER A 528 -8.47 0.64 8.61
N LYS A 529 -9.29 -0.37 8.89
CA LYS A 529 -9.97 -0.55 10.18
C LYS A 529 -9.38 -1.72 11.03
N GLY A 530 -8.08 -1.70 11.41
CA GLY A 530 -7.36 -2.47 12.49
C GLY A 530 -7.10 -4.03 12.43
N ASP A 531 -5.83 -4.57 12.58
CA ASP A 531 -5.38 -6.01 12.34
C ASP A 531 -4.24 -6.73 13.23
N GLU A 532 -4.00 -8.10 13.13
CA GLU A 532 -3.22 -9.11 14.04
C GLU A 532 -2.41 -10.39 13.46
N TRP A 533 -1.58 -11.17 14.28
CA TRP A 533 -0.55 -12.31 14.02
C TRP A 533 -0.98 -13.82 13.88
N ASN A 534 -0.37 -14.64 12.95
CA ASN A 534 -0.69 -16.08 12.68
C ASN A 534 0.40 -17.02 12.05
N PRO A 535 0.77 -18.22 12.61
CA PRO A 535 1.70 -19.21 11.98
C PRO A 535 1.06 -20.45 11.31
N ASP A 536 1.78 -21.13 10.40
CA ASP A 536 1.36 -22.38 9.71
C ASP A 536 0.00 -22.28 8.99
N PRO A 537 -0.17 -21.34 8.03
CA PRO A 537 -1.46 -21.08 7.42
C PRO A 537 -1.92 -22.23 6.54
N HIS A 538 -3.14 -22.71 6.76
CA HIS A 538 -3.88 -23.49 5.76
C HIS A 538 -5.07 -22.70 5.22
N VAL A 539 -4.98 -22.16 4.01
CA VAL A 539 -6.07 -21.52 3.30
C VAL A 539 -6.94 -22.53 2.53
N ILE A 540 -8.25 -22.32 2.56
CA ILE A 540 -9.20 -22.84 1.57
C ILE A 540 -10.13 -21.73 1.10
N ARG A 541 -10.72 -21.90 -0.07
CA ARG A 541 -11.87 -21.12 -0.52
C ARG A 541 -13.12 -21.99 -0.49
N VAL A 542 -14.18 -21.47 0.12
CA VAL A 542 -15.55 -22.02 0.02
C VAL A 542 -16.40 -20.91 -0.58
N ASP A 543 -16.98 -21.18 -1.75
CA ASP A 543 -17.66 -20.18 -2.58
C ASP A 543 -16.77 -18.95 -2.85
N ASP A 544 -17.16 -17.78 -2.37
CA ASP A 544 -16.47 -16.50 -2.52
C ASP A 544 -15.69 -16.09 -1.27
N THR A 545 -15.46 -17.02 -0.34
CA THR A 545 -14.89 -16.73 0.99
C THR A 545 -13.66 -17.59 1.27
N TYR A 546 -12.61 -16.96 1.76
CA TYR A 546 -11.37 -17.62 2.18
C TYR A 546 -11.36 -17.85 3.68
N TYR A 547 -10.81 -19.00 4.08
CA TYR A 547 -10.64 -19.37 5.47
C TYR A 547 -9.21 -19.84 5.70
N VAL A 548 -8.54 -19.30 6.72
CA VAL A 548 -7.19 -19.70 7.12
C VAL A 548 -7.22 -20.26 8.53
N ALA A 549 -6.83 -21.52 8.69
CA ALA A 549 -6.56 -22.11 10.00
C ALA A 549 -5.06 -22.05 10.30
N VAL A 550 -4.69 -21.74 11.54
CA VAL A 550 -3.29 -21.58 11.98
C VAL A 550 -3.01 -22.32 13.29
N SER A 551 -1.75 -22.64 13.56
CA SER A 551 -1.38 -23.39 14.77
C SER A 551 -1.47 -22.56 16.05
N SER A 552 -1.75 -23.21 17.18
CA SER A 552 -1.90 -22.56 18.50
C SER A 552 -0.93 -23.09 19.55
N PHE A 553 -0.29 -24.23 19.32
CA PHE A 553 0.64 -24.89 20.25
C PHE A 553 0.02 -25.06 21.64
N ILE A 554 0.51 -24.26 22.58
CA ILE A 554 0.21 -24.32 24.00
C ILE A 554 -0.95 -23.40 24.39
N THR A 555 -1.48 -22.60 23.46
CA THR A 555 -2.54 -21.64 23.78
C THR A 555 -3.92 -22.26 23.64
N TYR A 556 -4.84 -21.76 24.47
CA TYR A 556 -6.24 -22.15 24.47
C TYR A 556 -7.14 -20.89 24.47
N PRO A 557 -8.25 -20.82 23.71
CA PRO A 557 -8.75 -21.83 22.78
C PRO A 557 -7.76 -22.08 21.62
N GLY A 558 -7.85 -23.26 21.02
CA GLY A 558 -6.87 -23.77 20.06
C GLY A 558 -7.32 -23.68 18.60
N ILE A 559 -6.36 -23.61 17.69
CA ILE A 559 -6.53 -23.49 16.23
C ILE A 559 -7.45 -22.31 15.85
N PRO A 560 -6.95 -21.06 15.90
CA PRO A 560 -7.72 -19.93 15.42
C PRO A 560 -7.96 -20.04 13.91
N ILE A 561 -9.16 -19.62 13.48
CA ILE A 561 -9.60 -19.62 12.09
C ILE A 561 -10.01 -18.21 11.70
N TYR A 562 -9.38 -17.73 10.64
CA TYR A 562 -9.58 -16.42 10.08
C TYR A 562 -10.43 -16.52 8.81
N LYS A 563 -11.23 -15.50 8.56
CA LYS A 563 -12.06 -15.37 7.35
C LYS A 563 -11.67 -14.11 6.59
N SER A 564 -11.62 -14.22 5.26
CA SER A 564 -11.41 -13.09 4.36
C SER A 564 -12.29 -13.20 3.11
N LYS A 565 -12.54 -12.07 2.46
CA LYS A 565 -13.17 -11.96 1.14
C LYS A 565 -12.18 -11.50 0.06
N ASP A 566 -11.03 -10.98 0.47
CA ASP A 566 -10.11 -10.23 -0.40
C ASP A 566 -8.64 -10.62 -0.24
N LEU A 567 -8.33 -11.59 0.63
CA LEU A 567 -6.99 -12.09 0.97
C LEU A 567 -6.09 -11.10 1.73
N ALA A 568 -6.50 -9.85 1.89
CA ALA A 568 -5.78 -8.84 2.64
C ALA A 568 -6.33 -8.69 4.07
N ASN A 569 -7.64 -8.55 4.23
CA ASN A 569 -8.27 -8.35 5.53
C ASN A 569 -8.72 -9.68 6.13
N TRP A 570 -8.31 -9.96 7.36
CA TRP A 570 -8.58 -11.23 8.02
C TRP A 570 -9.25 -11.05 9.38
N GLU A 571 -10.49 -11.51 9.49
CA GLU A 571 -11.24 -11.50 10.75
C GLU A 571 -11.05 -12.85 11.48
N LEU A 572 -10.66 -12.84 12.75
CA LEU A 572 -10.68 -14.03 13.60
C LEU A 572 -12.13 -14.41 13.93
N VAL A 573 -12.64 -15.46 13.28
CA VAL A 573 -14.06 -15.86 13.38
C VAL A 573 -14.30 -17.07 14.26
N SER A 574 -13.28 -17.89 14.53
CA SER A 574 -13.45 -19.13 15.29
C SER A 574 -12.15 -19.66 15.90
N HIS A 575 -12.30 -20.59 16.83
CA HIS A 575 -11.25 -21.53 17.25
C HIS A 575 -11.81 -22.94 17.13
N ALA A 576 -11.10 -23.84 16.45
CA ALA A 576 -11.60 -25.21 16.26
C ALA A 576 -11.65 -26.01 17.57
N ILE A 577 -10.73 -25.70 18.49
CA ILE A 577 -10.68 -26.28 19.84
C ILE A 577 -11.18 -25.24 20.83
N ASP A 578 -12.49 -25.20 20.99
CA ASP A 578 -13.28 -24.23 21.76
C ASP A 578 -13.62 -24.68 23.18
N SER A 579 -13.22 -25.89 23.56
CA SER A 579 -13.52 -26.55 24.83
C SER A 579 -12.27 -27.28 25.37
N PRO A 580 -11.94 -27.16 26.67
CA PRO A 580 -10.68 -27.70 27.22
C PRO A 580 -10.57 -29.23 27.12
N GLU A 581 -11.70 -29.94 27.13
CA GLU A 581 -11.82 -31.40 27.13
C GLU A 581 -11.57 -32.05 25.77
N LYS A 582 -11.76 -31.32 24.65
CA LYS A 582 -11.56 -31.86 23.29
C LYS A 582 -10.12 -32.32 23.08
N VAL A 583 -9.17 -31.42 23.36
CA VAL A 583 -7.73 -31.69 23.24
C VAL A 583 -7.05 -31.14 24.50
N PRO A 584 -6.95 -31.94 25.58
CA PRO A 584 -6.45 -31.46 26.86
C PRO A 584 -4.92 -31.32 26.84
N ILE A 585 -4.42 -30.09 26.74
CA ILE A 585 -2.98 -29.78 26.71
C ILE A 585 -2.46 -29.24 28.05
N ALA A 586 -3.13 -29.56 29.17
CA ALA A 586 -2.59 -29.28 30.51
C ALA A 586 -1.25 -30.02 30.72
N GLY A 587 -0.31 -29.41 31.44
CA GLY A 587 0.99 -30.04 31.75
C GLY A 587 2.03 -30.04 30.63
N VAL A 588 1.67 -29.65 29.40
CA VAL A 588 2.60 -29.72 28.26
C VAL A 588 3.71 -28.67 28.35
N ARG A 589 4.91 -29.02 27.88
CA ARG A 589 6.08 -28.13 27.94
C ARG A 589 6.09 -27.11 26.80
N THR A 590 6.55 -25.89 27.09
CA THR A 590 6.80 -24.88 26.05
C THR A 590 8.24 -24.95 25.49
N ASP A 591 9.13 -25.73 26.10
CA ASP A 591 10.53 -25.89 25.71
C ASP A 591 10.87 -27.28 25.12
N ASN A 592 12.05 -27.36 24.48
CA ASN A 592 12.58 -28.55 23.80
C ASN A 592 12.93 -29.66 24.82
N GLY A 593 11.93 -30.44 25.25
CA GLY A 593 12.17 -31.72 25.91
C GLY A 593 12.94 -32.68 24.98
N LYS A 594 13.84 -33.51 25.55
CA LYS A 594 14.53 -34.57 24.83
C LYS A 594 13.50 -35.58 24.31
N LEU A 595 13.30 -35.71 22.99
CA LEU A 595 12.59 -36.87 22.46
C LEU A 595 13.54 -38.08 22.53
N VAL A 596 13.42 -38.89 23.58
CA VAL A 596 14.20 -40.13 23.72
C VAL A 596 13.51 -41.24 22.94
N ILE A 597 13.82 -41.34 21.64
CA ILE A 597 13.32 -42.46 20.81
C ILE A 597 13.99 -43.79 21.22
N GLN A 598 15.19 -43.74 21.82
CA GLN A 598 15.94 -44.88 22.37
C GLN A 598 16.88 -44.42 23.51
N ARG A 599 17.05 -45.26 24.55
CA ARG A 599 17.80 -44.96 25.79
C ARG A 599 19.29 -44.54 25.64
N ASN A 600 19.89 -44.52 24.44
CA ASN A 600 21.30 -44.15 24.21
C ASN A 600 21.56 -43.46 22.85
N ALA A 601 20.55 -42.89 22.19
CA ALA A 601 20.74 -42.15 20.93
C ALA A 601 21.01 -40.66 21.18
N LYS A 602 21.80 -40.01 20.31
CA LYS A 602 21.93 -38.54 20.27
C LYS A 602 20.51 -37.92 20.22
N PRO A 603 20.17 -36.95 21.10
CA PRO A 603 18.81 -36.46 21.21
C PRO A 603 18.31 -35.86 19.89
N LEU A 604 17.09 -36.20 19.50
CA LEU A 604 16.34 -35.42 18.52
C LEU A 604 15.57 -34.34 19.28
N THR A 605 15.91 -33.07 19.07
CA THR A 605 15.13 -31.94 19.55
C THR A 605 13.85 -31.83 18.72
N THR A 606 12.70 -32.05 19.34
CA THR A 606 11.39 -31.65 18.82
C THR A 606 10.97 -30.37 19.54
N GLY A 607 10.38 -29.41 18.84
CA GLY A 607 10.02 -28.12 19.45
C GLY A 607 8.73 -28.17 20.27
N LEU A 608 8.13 -26.99 20.53
CA LEU A 608 7.01 -26.76 21.47
C LEU A 608 5.95 -27.86 21.45
N SER A 609 5.44 -28.28 22.62
CA SER A 609 4.34 -29.25 22.72
C SER A 609 2.97 -28.60 22.43
N GLY A 610 1.88 -29.39 22.47
CA GLY A 610 0.52 -28.90 22.21
C GLY A 610 0.04 -29.14 20.78
N ILE A 611 -0.79 -28.25 20.24
CA ILE A 611 -1.52 -28.40 18.97
C ILE A 611 -0.76 -27.74 17.82
N TRP A 612 -0.26 -28.54 16.88
CA TRP A 612 0.64 -28.08 15.82
C TRP A 612 -0.11 -27.72 14.53
N ALA A 613 0.58 -27.68 13.39
CA ALA A 613 0.08 -27.22 12.10
C ALA A 613 -1.29 -27.85 11.76
N PRO A 614 -2.34 -27.03 11.59
CA PRO A 614 -3.64 -27.51 11.19
C PRO A 614 -3.76 -27.59 9.65
N SER A 615 -4.76 -28.32 9.20
CA SER A 615 -5.29 -28.23 7.84
C SER A 615 -6.81 -28.15 7.90
N ILE A 616 -7.37 -27.10 7.29
CA ILE A 616 -8.82 -26.92 7.13
C ILE A 616 -9.25 -27.37 5.73
N THR A 617 -10.27 -28.21 5.61
CA THR A 617 -10.83 -28.64 4.32
C THR A 617 -12.33 -28.57 4.34
N TYR A 618 -12.96 -28.52 3.16
CA TYR A 618 -14.41 -28.51 3.02
C TYR A 618 -14.88 -29.76 2.30
N ILE A 619 -15.59 -30.64 3.01
CA ILE A 619 -16.01 -31.96 2.53
C ILE A 619 -17.51 -32.08 2.78
N ASN A 620 -18.28 -32.27 1.71
CA ASN A 620 -19.73 -32.57 1.78
C ASN A 620 -20.54 -31.63 2.70
N GLY A 621 -20.26 -30.32 2.65
CA GLY A 621 -21.01 -29.33 3.42
C GLY A 621 -20.41 -29.00 4.79
N LEU A 622 -19.33 -29.68 5.21
CA LEU A 622 -18.69 -29.49 6.51
C LEU A 622 -17.26 -29.01 6.35
N PHE A 623 -16.85 -28.09 7.22
CA PHE A 623 -15.46 -27.78 7.47
C PHE A 623 -14.84 -28.87 8.33
N TYR A 624 -13.74 -29.47 7.90
CA TYR A 624 -12.92 -30.38 8.68
C TYR A 624 -11.61 -29.69 9.03
N VAL A 625 -11.28 -29.60 10.31
CA VAL A 625 -10.00 -29.11 10.80
C VAL A 625 -9.21 -30.28 11.36
N THR A 626 -8.16 -30.65 10.64
CA THR A 626 -7.23 -31.72 10.99
C THR A 626 -5.99 -31.12 11.62
N SER A 627 -5.48 -31.73 12.68
CA SER A 627 -4.22 -31.34 13.30
C SER A 627 -3.67 -32.51 14.09
N MET A 628 -2.64 -32.26 14.88
CA MET A 628 -2.03 -33.21 15.78
C MET A 628 -1.67 -32.52 17.09
N ALA A 629 -1.82 -33.26 18.18
CA ALA A 629 -1.49 -32.76 19.50
C ALA A 629 -0.42 -33.64 20.14
N MET A 630 0.61 -33.00 20.69
CA MET A 630 1.52 -33.62 21.64
C MET A 630 0.90 -33.52 23.03
N VAL A 631 0.10 -34.53 23.38
CA VAL A 631 -0.60 -34.66 24.66
C VAL A 631 0.29 -35.45 25.64
N GLY A 632 0.60 -34.89 26.81
CA GLY A 632 1.45 -35.58 27.81
C GLY A 632 2.92 -35.67 27.42
N SER A 633 3.71 -34.64 27.74
CA SER A 633 5.15 -34.61 27.51
C SER A 633 5.91 -34.93 28.81
N ASP A 634 5.99 -36.21 29.14
CA ASP A 634 6.86 -36.69 30.22
C ASP A 634 8.28 -36.94 29.66
N PRO A 635 9.35 -36.35 30.25
CA PRO A 635 10.72 -36.55 29.81
C PRO A 635 11.22 -38.01 29.88
N ASP A 636 10.54 -38.86 30.66
CA ASP A 636 10.93 -40.26 30.90
C ASP A 636 10.15 -41.26 30.04
N TYR A 637 9.07 -40.84 29.36
CA TYR A 637 8.22 -41.71 28.53
C TYR A 637 8.20 -41.30 27.06
N LYS A 638 8.01 -42.31 26.21
CA LYS A 638 7.91 -42.13 24.76
C LYS A 638 6.51 -41.61 24.40
N SER A 639 6.40 -40.33 24.06
CA SER A 639 5.18 -39.77 23.47
C SER A 639 5.40 -39.40 21.99
N TYR A 640 4.33 -39.52 21.20
CA TYR A 640 4.27 -39.08 19.81
C TYR A 640 3.04 -38.19 19.64
N PRO A 641 3.09 -37.20 18.72
CA PRO A 641 1.91 -36.43 18.37
C PRO A 641 0.81 -37.36 17.85
N ARG A 642 -0.40 -37.16 18.35
CA ARG A 642 -1.60 -37.91 17.95
C ARG A 642 -2.38 -37.07 16.96
N ILE A 643 -2.68 -37.63 15.80
CA ILE A 643 -3.48 -36.97 14.76
C ILE A 643 -4.95 -37.01 15.15
N PHE A 644 -5.64 -35.91 14.89
CA PHE A 644 -7.07 -35.79 15.10
C PHE A 644 -7.71 -34.84 14.09
N TRP A 645 -9.03 -34.87 14.01
CA TRP A 645 -9.82 -33.79 13.40
C TRP A 645 -11.11 -33.53 14.14
N VAL A 646 -11.66 -32.34 13.91
CA VAL A 646 -13.03 -31.93 14.25
C VAL A 646 -13.72 -31.43 13.00
N SER A 647 -15.05 -31.50 12.99
CA SER A 647 -15.86 -30.99 11.89
C SER A 647 -16.87 -29.95 12.36
N SER A 648 -17.28 -29.05 11.46
CA SER A 648 -18.28 -28.03 11.75
C SER A 648 -19.06 -27.63 10.50
N PRO A 649 -20.39 -27.47 10.57
CA PRO A 649 -21.17 -26.92 9.46
C PRO A 649 -21.03 -25.40 9.32
N ASP A 650 -20.68 -24.69 10.40
CA ASP A 650 -20.81 -23.23 10.50
C ASP A 650 -19.60 -22.52 11.14
N LEU A 651 -18.52 -23.27 11.43
CA LEU A 651 -17.33 -22.83 12.17
C LEU A 651 -17.64 -22.35 13.60
N LYS A 652 -18.80 -22.70 14.16
CA LYS A 652 -19.19 -22.33 15.53
C LYS A 652 -19.51 -23.58 16.34
N THR A 653 -20.26 -24.48 15.73
CA THR A 653 -20.67 -25.76 16.30
C THR A 653 -19.67 -26.82 15.86
N TRP A 654 -18.74 -27.17 16.73
CA TRP A 654 -17.70 -28.15 16.44
C TRP A 654 -18.07 -29.52 17.01
N SER A 655 -17.86 -30.57 16.22
CA SER A 655 -18.03 -31.96 16.63
C SER A 655 -17.08 -32.36 17.75
N ASP A 656 -17.33 -33.54 18.32
CA ASP A 656 -16.31 -34.26 19.10
C ASP A 656 -15.08 -34.57 18.25
N VAL A 657 -13.96 -34.83 18.92
CA VAL A 657 -12.68 -35.13 18.29
C VAL A 657 -12.66 -36.57 17.76
N VAL A 658 -12.35 -36.72 16.48
CA VAL A 658 -12.02 -38.01 15.87
C VAL A 658 -10.51 -38.18 15.92
N TRP A 659 -10.04 -39.22 16.62
CA TRP A 659 -8.61 -39.56 16.69
C TRP A 659 -8.24 -40.55 15.59
N SER A 660 -7.06 -40.37 15.00
CA SER A 660 -6.58 -41.22 13.92
C SER A 660 -5.41 -42.11 14.35
N ASP A 661 -5.28 -43.27 13.68
CA ASP A 661 -4.26 -44.28 13.97
C ASP A 661 -2.84 -43.91 13.52
N PRO A 662 -2.62 -43.29 12.33
CA PRO A 662 -1.30 -42.87 11.92
C PRO A 662 -0.66 -41.92 12.92
N TYR A 663 0.66 -42.06 13.09
CA TYR A 663 1.47 -41.15 13.89
C TYR A 663 2.46 -40.44 12.98
N GLY A 664 2.64 -39.15 13.24
CA GLY A 664 3.45 -38.27 12.42
C GLY A 664 3.05 -36.82 12.62
N ILE A 665 3.50 -35.95 11.73
CA ILE A 665 3.20 -34.51 11.79
C ILE A 665 2.61 -34.02 10.49
N ASP A 666 2.01 -32.84 10.58
CA ASP A 666 1.35 -32.07 9.54
C ASP A 666 0.30 -32.86 8.76
N PRO A 667 -0.72 -33.41 9.45
CA PRO A 667 -1.77 -34.17 8.81
C PRO A 667 -2.63 -33.30 7.90
N HIS A 668 -2.96 -33.83 6.74
CA HIS A 668 -3.84 -33.21 5.77
C HIS A 668 -4.86 -34.22 5.26
N LEU A 669 -6.15 -33.90 5.45
CA LEU A 669 -7.25 -34.63 4.85
C LEU A 669 -7.50 -34.10 3.44
N PHE A 670 -7.45 -34.98 2.45
CA PHE A 670 -7.82 -34.68 1.08
C PHE A 670 -8.99 -35.55 0.65
N HIS A 671 -10.09 -34.91 0.25
CA HIS A 671 -11.21 -35.62 -0.35
C HIS A 671 -11.07 -35.62 -1.86
N ASP A 672 -10.79 -36.80 -2.42
CA ASP A 672 -10.55 -36.94 -3.85
C ASP A 672 -11.84 -36.66 -4.65
N PRO A 673 -11.86 -35.61 -5.49
CA PRO A 673 -13.05 -35.29 -6.27
C PRO A 673 -13.41 -36.37 -7.29
N VAL A 674 -12.45 -37.23 -7.69
CA VAL A 674 -12.65 -38.29 -8.69
C VAL A 674 -13.19 -39.57 -8.06
N SER A 675 -12.43 -40.19 -7.14
CA SER A 675 -12.85 -41.47 -6.53
C SER A 675 -13.82 -41.33 -5.35
N LYS A 676 -14.03 -40.11 -4.85
CA LYS A 676 -14.80 -39.80 -3.63
C LYS A 676 -14.22 -40.42 -2.36
N LYS A 677 -12.98 -40.90 -2.40
CA LYS A 677 -12.25 -41.40 -1.23
C LYS A 677 -11.57 -40.26 -0.49
N SER A 678 -11.49 -40.38 0.82
CA SER A 678 -10.72 -39.48 1.66
C SER A 678 -9.35 -40.08 1.97
N TYR A 679 -8.31 -39.26 1.84
CA TYR A 679 -6.93 -39.63 2.09
C TYR A 679 -6.36 -38.78 3.21
N LEU A 680 -5.63 -39.40 4.13
CA LEU A 680 -4.84 -38.72 5.15
C LEU A 680 -3.38 -38.77 4.75
N SER A 681 -2.79 -37.61 4.46
CA SER A 681 -1.36 -37.44 4.16
C SER A 681 -0.66 -36.78 5.35
N LEU A 682 0.56 -37.21 5.69
CA LEU A 682 1.36 -36.66 6.79
C LEU A 682 2.85 -36.93 6.59
N MET A 683 3.73 -36.24 7.33
CA MET A 683 5.12 -36.68 7.47
C MET A 683 5.18 -37.91 8.38
N GLY A 684 5.59 -39.04 7.83
CA GLY A 684 5.77 -40.30 8.55
C GLY A 684 7.13 -40.95 8.26
N LEU A 685 7.33 -42.13 8.83
CA LEU A 685 8.52 -42.93 8.53
C LEU A 685 8.38 -43.56 7.14
N ASN A 686 9.37 -43.31 6.29
CA ASN A 686 9.58 -44.07 5.07
C ASN A 686 10.28 -45.41 5.39
N ASN A 687 11.38 -45.35 6.15
CA ASN A 687 12.12 -46.54 6.60
C ASN A 687 12.42 -46.40 8.10
N GLY A 688 11.87 -47.31 8.90
CA GLY A 688 12.02 -47.31 10.36
C GLY A 688 13.40 -47.73 10.88
N TYR A 689 14.16 -48.52 10.12
CA TYR A 689 15.51 -48.97 10.50
C TYR A 689 16.51 -47.81 10.44
N ASP A 690 16.55 -47.11 9.30
CA ASP A 690 17.45 -45.99 9.05
C ASP A 690 16.87 -44.63 9.51
N ARG A 691 15.63 -44.63 10.00
CA ARG A 691 14.86 -43.45 10.39
C ARG A 691 14.76 -42.41 9.28
N LEU A 692 14.49 -42.90 8.06
CA LEU A 692 14.21 -42.04 6.92
C LEU A 692 12.76 -41.58 6.99
N TRP A 693 12.55 -40.30 6.72
CA TRP A 693 11.24 -39.65 6.75
C TRP A 693 10.76 -39.36 5.33
N GLY A 694 9.46 -39.33 5.15
CA GLY A 694 8.82 -39.03 3.88
C GLY A 694 7.34 -38.69 4.09
N ILE A 695 6.63 -38.36 3.01
CA ILE A 695 5.18 -38.20 3.06
C ILE A 695 4.54 -39.58 2.99
N THR A 696 3.80 -39.92 4.03
CA THR A 696 3.02 -41.15 4.14
C THR A 696 1.54 -40.85 3.97
N GLN A 697 0.81 -41.80 3.38
CA GLN A 697 -0.61 -41.65 3.10
C GLN A 697 -1.36 -42.97 3.31
N CYS A 698 -2.60 -42.89 3.79
CA CYS A 698 -3.59 -43.97 3.69
C CYS A 698 -4.95 -43.40 3.28
N GLN A 699 -5.82 -44.25 2.72
CA GLN A 699 -7.25 -43.96 2.68
C GLN A 699 -7.80 -44.00 4.11
N VAL A 700 -8.64 -43.03 4.49
CA VAL A 700 -9.12 -42.87 5.86
C VAL A 700 -10.65 -42.83 5.92
N ASP A 701 -11.21 -43.43 6.96
CA ASP A 701 -12.61 -43.25 7.37
C ASP A 701 -12.73 -41.99 8.24
N LEU A 702 -13.57 -41.04 7.82
CA LEU A 702 -13.70 -39.73 8.49
C LEU A 702 -14.40 -39.80 9.84
N ASP A 703 -15.21 -40.83 10.08
CA ASP A 703 -16.00 -40.97 11.31
C ASP A 703 -15.21 -41.71 12.38
N THR A 704 -14.47 -42.76 11.98
CA THR A 704 -13.72 -43.59 12.93
C THR A 704 -12.24 -43.22 13.05
N GLY A 705 -11.71 -42.49 12.07
CA GLY A 705 -10.29 -42.15 11.98
C GLY A 705 -9.36 -43.27 11.53
N ALA A 706 -9.92 -44.42 11.13
CA ALA A 706 -9.15 -45.61 10.78
C ALA A 706 -8.56 -45.52 9.35
N CYS A 707 -7.34 -46.00 9.17
CA CYS A 707 -6.83 -46.28 7.82
C CYS A 707 -7.56 -47.49 7.24
N VAL A 708 -8.34 -47.28 6.18
CA VAL A 708 -9.09 -48.32 5.47
C VAL A 708 -8.44 -48.75 4.15
N GLY A 709 -7.24 -48.25 3.89
CA GLY A 709 -6.38 -48.63 2.77
C GLY A 709 -4.93 -48.78 3.21
N PRO A 710 -4.02 -49.18 2.30
CA PRO A 710 -2.61 -49.38 2.62
C PRO A 710 -1.96 -48.05 3.03
N TYR A 711 -1.28 -48.06 4.18
CA TYR A 711 -0.44 -46.97 4.65
C TYR A 711 0.94 -47.08 4.01
N ARG A 712 1.30 -46.11 3.17
CA ARG A 712 2.51 -46.16 2.34
C ARG A 712 3.23 -44.83 2.30
N ASN A 713 4.54 -44.85 2.13
CA ASN A 713 5.29 -43.66 1.70
C ASN A 713 4.96 -43.38 0.22
N ILE A 714 4.51 -42.16 -0.06
CA ILE A 714 4.14 -41.74 -1.41
C ILE A 714 5.22 -40.86 -2.05
N TRP A 715 5.92 -40.04 -1.26
CA TRP A 715 6.97 -39.15 -1.78
C TRP A 715 8.04 -38.87 -0.71
N ASN A 716 9.28 -38.68 -1.15
CA ASN A 716 10.41 -38.37 -0.26
C ASN A 716 10.86 -36.90 -0.34
N GLY A 717 10.15 -36.09 -1.14
CA GLY A 717 10.54 -34.72 -1.44
C GLY A 717 11.67 -34.63 -2.46
N THR A 718 12.32 -33.47 -2.52
CA THR A 718 13.34 -33.13 -3.52
C THR A 718 14.75 -33.21 -2.96
N LEU A 719 14.89 -33.13 -1.63
CA LEU A 719 16.19 -33.18 -0.97
C LEU A 719 16.72 -34.62 -0.83
N PRO A 720 18.04 -34.82 -0.63
CA PRO A 720 18.61 -36.14 -0.39
C PRO A 720 17.93 -36.82 0.80
N VAL A 721 17.51 -38.07 0.63
CA VAL A 721 16.79 -38.81 1.68
C VAL A 721 17.76 -39.18 2.81
N THR A 722 17.72 -38.41 3.89
CA THR A 722 18.52 -38.65 5.10
C THR A 722 17.62 -38.62 6.33
N ASN A 723 18.13 -39.10 7.46
CA ASN A 723 17.42 -39.02 8.75
C ASN A 723 17.21 -37.58 9.26
N LYS A 724 17.72 -36.56 8.57
CA LYS A 724 17.54 -35.12 8.87
C LYS A 724 16.58 -34.40 7.92
N THR A 725 16.26 -34.97 6.76
CA THR A 725 15.66 -34.23 5.63
C THR A 725 14.18 -33.85 5.83
N ARG A 726 13.44 -34.57 6.69
CA ARG A 726 12.09 -34.24 7.20
C ARG A 726 11.19 -33.45 6.22
N PRO A 727 10.81 -34.04 5.07
CA PRO A 727 9.74 -33.48 4.24
C PRO A 727 8.43 -33.49 5.03
N GLU A 728 7.82 -32.33 5.21
CA GLU A 728 6.68 -32.10 6.09
C GLU A 728 5.58 -31.28 5.41
N GLY A 729 4.56 -30.89 6.15
CA GLY A 729 3.53 -29.98 5.64
C GLY A 729 2.73 -30.42 4.40
N PRO A 730 2.44 -31.71 4.11
CA PRO A 730 1.81 -32.11 2.85
C PRO A 730 0.46 -31.43 2.64
N LYS A 731 0.25 -30.87 1.44
CA LYS A 731 -1.01 -30.30 0.95
C LYS A 731 -1.30 -30.92 -0.41
N LEU A 732 -2.39 -31.68 -0.48
CA LEU A 732 -2.80 -32.42 -1.66
C LEU A 732 -4.03 -31.73 -2.26
N PHE A 733 -3.96 -31.40 -3.54
CA PHE A 733 -5.10 -30.84 -4.27
C PHE A 733 -5.15 -31.39 -5.70
N TYR A 734 -6.32 -31.27 -6.33
CA TYR A 734 -6.56 -31.72 -7.70
C TYR A 734 -6.82 -30.53 -8.61
N LYS A 735 -6.12 -30.47 -9.74
CA LYS A 735 -6.26 -29.43 -10.78
C LYS A 735 -5.91 -30.02 -12.14
N ASP A 736 -6.74 -29.75 -13.14
CA ASP A 736 -6.50 -30.10 -14.56
C ASP A 736 -5.98 -31.52 -14.77
N GLU A 737 -6.69 -32.52 -14.22
CA GLU A 737 -6.35 -33.96 -14.32
C GLU A 737 -5.07 -34.41 -13.62
N PHE A 738 -4.46 -33.55 -12.81
CA PHE A 738 -3.32 -33.88 -11.97
C PHE A 738 -3.67 -33.68 -10.49
N TYR A 739 -3.10 -34.56 -9.68
CA TYR A 739 -2.97 -34.38 -8.25
C TYR A 739 -1.63 -33.68 -8.00
N TYR A 740 -1.63 -32.65 -7.17
CA TYR A 740 -0.44 -31.91 -6.77
C TYR A 740 -0.20 -32.10 -5.28
N LEU A 741 1.03 -32.47 -4.91
CA LEU A 741 1.47 -32.63 -3.54
C LEU A 741 2.52 -31.56 -3.24
N LEU A 742 2.10 -30.52 -2.55
CA LEU A 742 2.96 -29.44 -2.03
C LEU A 742 3.43 -29.82 -0.63
N ILE A 743 4.72 -29.66 -0.36
CA ILE A 743 5.34 -30.00 0.93
C ILE A 743 6.28 -28.87 1.38
N ALA A 744 6.63 -28.89 2.65
CA ALA A 744 7.77 -28.16 3.19
C ALA A 744 8.99 -29.08 3.30
N GLU A 745 10.19 -28.53 3.09
CA GLU A 745 11.45 -29.26 3.26
C GLU A 745 12.51 -28.40 3.96
N GLY A 746 13.56 -29.04 4.48
CA GLY A 746 14.68 -28.34 5.11
C GLY A 746 14.42 -27.86 6.55
N GLY A 747 13.27 -28.23 7.13
CA GLY A 747 12.78 -27.81 8.45
C GLY A 747 12.43 -26.32 8.51
N THR A 748 11.82 -25.85 9.61
CA THR A 748 11.38 -24.44 9.76
C THR A 748 12.50 -23.41 10.01
N GLY A 749 13.76 -23.82 9.86
CA GLY A 749 14.96 -23.02 10.08
C GLY A 749 15.38 -22.23 8.84
N VAL A 750 16.65 -21.82 8.79
CA VAL A 750 17.19 -21.02 7.68
C VAL A 750 17.18 -21.73 6.32
N THR A 751 17.01 -23.06 6.33
CA THR A 751 16.93 -23.91 5.14
C THR A 751 15.50 -24.23 4.69
N HIS A 752 14.49 -23.63 5.35
CA HIS A 752 13.08 -23.85 5.07
C HIS A 752 12.73 -23.50 3.63
N ARG A 753 11.92 -24.34 2.98
CA ARG A 753 11.49 -24.15 1.60
C ARG A 753 10.15 -24.84 1.34
N ALA A 754 9.46 -24.45 0.27
CA ALA A 754 8.30 -25.17 -0.25
C ALA A 754 8.63 -25.86 -1.58
N THR A 755 8.21 -27.10 -1.76
CA THR A 755 8.43 -27.89 -2.99
C THR A 755 7.18 -28.63 -3.40
N ILE A 756 6.98 -28.85 -4.70
CA ILE A 756 5.78 -29.50 -5.23
C ILE A 756 6.13 -30.63 -6.18
N GLY A 757 5.31 -31.67 -6.17
CA GLY A 757 5.25 -32.69 -7.22
C GLY A 757 3.83 -32.89 -7.72
N ARG A 758 3.69 -33.48 -8.91
CA ARG A 758 2.39 -33.84 -9.49
C ARG A 758 2.30 -35.32 -9.87
N SER A 759 1.10 -35.86 -9.94
CA SER A 759 0.83 -37.22 -10.37
C SER A 759 -0.55 -37.34 -11.03
N ARG A 760 -0.76 -38.39 -11.83
CA ARG A 760 -2.08 -38.77 -12.36
C ARG A 760 -2.91 -39.59 -11.35
N SER A 761 -2.34 -39.92 -10.20
CA SER A 761 -2.98 -40.65 -9.10
C SER A 761 -2.73 -39.92 -7.77
N PRO A 762 -3.69 -39.88 -6.83
CA PRO A 762 -3.47 -39.28 -5.51
C PRO A 762 -2.43 -40.04 -4.68
N GLU A 763 -2.01 -41.22 -5.15
CA GLU A 763 -1.05 -42.11 -4.49
C GLU A 763 0.35 -42.08 -5.14
N GLY A 764 0.54 -41.31 -6.22
CA GLY A 764 1.78 -41.25 -6.99
C GLY A 764 1.87 -42.27 -8.15
N PRO A 765 3.06 -42.43 -8.76
CA PRO A 765 4.33 -41.78 -8.41
C PRO A 765 4.31 -40.28 -8.69
N TRP A 766 5.13 -39.53 -7.96
CA TRP A 766 5.19 -38.07 -8.04
C TRP A 766 6.37 -37.63 -8.90
N GLU A 767 6.05 -36.84 -9.93
CA GLU A 767 7.02 -36.08 -10.71
C GLU A 767 7.29 -34.76 -9.96
N SER A 768 8.55 -34.41 -9.72
CA SER A 768 8.89 -33.13 -9.07
C SER A 768 8.81 -31.98 -10.06
N SER A 769 8.33 -30.81 -9.62
CA SER A 769 8.38 -29.60 -10.45
C SER A 769 9.83 -29.27 -10.86
N PRO A 770 10.08 -28.87 -12.11
CA PRO A 770 11.38 -28.39 -12.56
C PRO A 770 11.78 -27.05 -11.91
N THR A 771 10.83 -26.29 -11.37
CA THR A 771 11.04 -24.98 -10.73
C THR A 771 11.22 -25.07 -9.21
N ASN A 772 11.36 -26.28 -8.65
CA ASN A 772 11.58 -26.43 -7.21
C ASN A 772 12.96 -25.86 -6.77
N PRO A 773 13.05 -25.28 -5.56
CA PRO A 773 11.95 -24.99 -4.64
C PRO A 773 11.12 -23.78 -5.07
N LEU A 774 9.82 -23.83 -4.81
CA LEU A 774 8.89 -22.74 -5.12
C LEU A 774 9.09 -21.51 -4.22
N LEU A 775 9.49 -21.74 -2.97
CA LEU A 775 9.81 -20.71 -1.98
C LEU A 775 11.10 -21.11 -1.27
N TYR A 776 12.05 -20.18 -1.18
CA TYR A 776 13.28 -20.32 -0.40
C TYR A 776 13.88 -18.94 -0.16
N SER A 777 14.34 -18.66 1.07
CA SER A 777 15.04 -17.42 1.43
C SER A 777 16.49 -17.74 1.81
N PRO A 778 17.45 -17.63 0.87
CA PRO A 778 18.85 -17.92 1.13
C PRO A 778 19.41 -17.07 2.28
N PRO A 779 20.09 -17.68 3.27
CA PRO A 779 20.65 -16.92 4.40
C PRO A 779 21.67 -15.86 3.98
N GLU A 780 22.39 -16.11 2.88
CA GLU A 780 23.44 -15.25 2.35
C GLU A 780 22.92 -13.89 1.85
N LEU A 781 21.64 -13.83 1.47
CA LEU A 781 21.00 -12.59 1.03
C LEU A 781 20.59 -11.69 2.19
N GLU A 782 20.64 -12.19 3.43
CA GLU A 782 20.27 -11.42 4.63
C GLU A 782 18.90 -10.73 4.55
N LEU A 783 17.91 -11.36 3.90
CA LEU A 783 16.55 -10.85 3.79
C LEU A 783 15.86 -10.69 5.15
N THR A 784 15.13 -9.59 5.36
CA THR A 784 14.30 -9.37 6.55
C THR A 784 13.22 -10.43 6.68
N VAL A 785 12.55 -10.76 5.56
CA VAL A 785 11.62 -11.90 5.48
C VAL A 785 12.40 -13.17 5.17
N GLY A 786 12.57 -14.01 6.19
CA GLY A 786 13.31 -15.27 6.11
C GLY A 786 12.46 -16.49 6.47
N ASN A 787 13.04 -17.68 6.37
CA ASN A 787 12.40 -18.95 6.75
C ASN A 787 11.08 -19.25 5.99
N THR A 788 10.98 -18.85 4.73
CA THR A 788 9.80 -19.06 3.88
C THR A 788 9.54 -20.55 3.61
N GLY A 789 8.30 -21.00 3.79
CA GLY A 789 7.92 -22.40 3.52
C GLY A 789 6.57 -22.76 4.11
N HIS A 790 6.26 -24.06 4.18
CA HIS A 790 4.95 -24.57 4.67
C HIS A 790 3.77 -23.90 3.95
N ALA A 791 3.84 -23.87 2.61
CA ALA A 791 2.88 -23.20 1.77
C ALA A 791 1.62 -24.04 1.52
N THR A 792 0.53 -23.37 1.17
CA THR A 792 -0.70 -23.95 0.65
C THR A 792 -1.28 -23.03 -0.41
N PHE A 793 -2.03 -23.59 -1.35
CA PHE A 793 -2.58 -22.85 -2.46
C PHE A 793 -4.10 -22.78 -2.38
N ALA A 794 -4.65 -21.65 -2.83
CA ALA A 794 -6.05 -21.54 -3.18
C ALA A 794 -6.19 -20.67 -4.43
N ASN A 795 -7.32 -20.82 -5.11
CA ASN A 795 -7.66 -19.99 -6.24
C ASN A 795 -8.71 -18.95 -5.87
N THR A 796 -8.74 -17.86 -6.61
CA THR A 796 -9.77 -16.83 -6.54
C THR A 796 -11.01 -17.22 -7.36
N PRO A 797 -12.16 -16.55 -7.19
CA PRO A 797 -13.36 -16.79 -8.01
C PRO A 797 -13.15 -16.60 -9.52
N ASP A 798 -12.23 -15.73 -9.90
CA ASP A 798 -11.80 -15.42 -11.27
C ASP A 798 -10.68 -16.34 -11.80
N GLY A 799 -10.19 -17.27 -10.97
CA GLY A 799 -9.30 -18.35 -11.38
C GLY A 799 -7.80 -18.09 -11.22
N GLU A 800 -7.43 -16.94 -10.66
CA GLU A 800 -6.05 -16.66 -10.24
C GLU A 800 -5.68 -17.52 -9.05
N TRP A 801 -4.38 -17.78 -8.85
CA TRP A 801 -3.90 -18.61 -7.75
C TRP A 801 -2.97 -17.82 -6.85
N PHE A 802 -2.99 -18.13 -5.56
CA PHE A 802 -2.09 -17.58 -4.57
C PHE A 802 -1.62 -18.67 -3.61
N ALA A 803 -0.49 -18.41 -2.99
CA ALA A 803 0.09 -19.21 -1.93
C ALA A 803 -0.03 -18.45 -0.62
N THR A 804 -0.53 -19.08 0.44
CA THR A 804 -0.25 -18.64 1.81
C THR A 804 0.85 -19.51 2.39
N PHE A 805 1.80 -18.91 3.11
CA PHE A 805 2.94 -19.62 3.66
C PHE A 805 3.42 -18.95 4.94
N LEU A 806 4.22 -19.65 5.73
CA LEU A 806 4.85 -19.04 6.90
C LEU A 806 6.20 -18.42 6.54
N ALA A 807 6.54 -17.32 7.21
CA ALA A 807 7.89 -16.75 7.22
C ALA A 807 8.16 -16.05 8.56
N ARG A 808 9.32 -15.41 8.72
CA ARG A 808 9.66 -14.60 9.90
C ARG A 808 10.21 -13.25 9.48
N ARG A 809 9.84 -12.17 10.18
CA ARG A 809 10.58 -10.90 10.15
C ARG A 809 11.74 -10.91 11.14
N HIS A 810 12.96 -10.76 10.64
CA HIS A 810 14.19 -10.74 11.44
C HIS A 810 14.69 -9.33 11.72
N VAL A 811 15.07 -9.08 12.97
CA VAL A 811 15.88 -7.92 13.39
C VAL A 811 17.24 -8.43 13.86
N GLY A 812 18.26 -8.26 13.02
CA GLY A 812 19.55 -8.92 13.20
C GLY A 812 19.40 -10.44 13.26
N LYS A 813 19.64 -11.04 14.44
CA LYS A 813 19.49 -12.50 14.67
C LYS A 813 18.22 -12.89 15.45
N SER A 814 17.29 -11.95 15.65
CA SER A 814 16.08 -12.12 16.46
C SER A 814 14.84 -12.07 15.58
N SER A 815 13.78 -12.79 15.96
CA SER A 815 12.47 -12.77 15.28
C SER A 815 11.35 -12.89 16.31
N VAL A 816 11.24 -11.94 17.25
CA VAL A 816 10.36 -12.06 18.44
C VAL A 816 8.86 -12.23 18.14
N LEU A 817 8.38 -11.87 16.94
CA LEU A 817 7.01 -12.15 16.52
C LEU A 817 6.77 -13.63 16.19
N GLY A 818 7.83 -14.45 16.14
CA GLY A 818 7.74 -15.86 15.75
C GLY A 818 7.56 -16.02 14.25
N ARG A 819 6.74 -17.00 13.86
CA ARG A 819 6.41 -17.29 12.45
C ARG A 819 5.09 -16.61 12.12
N GLU A 820 5.06 -15.82 11.06
CA GLU A 820 3.90 -15.04 10.60
C GLU A 820 3.38 -15.64 9.28
N THR A 821 2.14 -15.29 8.91
CA THR A 821 1.51 -15.73 7.66
C THR A 821 1.73 -14.66 6.61
N PHE A 822 2.25 -15.09 5.47
CA PHE A 822 2.48 -14.28 4.29
C PHE A 822 1.69 -14.86 3.11
N PHE A 823 1.51 -14.04 2.08
CA PHE A 823 0.92 -14.47 0.83
C PHE A 823 1.75 -14.02 -0.37
N ALA A 824 1.65 -14.76 -1.47
CA ALA A 824 2.27 -14.43 -2.75
C ALA A 824 1.46 -15.03 -3.92
N PRO A 825 1.45 -14.39 -5.11
CA PRO A 825 0.75 -14.90 -6.28
C PRO A 825 1.41 -16.19 -6.80
N VAL A 826 0.60 -17.01 -7.47
CA VAL A 826 1.02 -18.26 -8.11
C VAL A 826 0.61 -18.22 -9.57
N SER A 827 1.60 -18.23 -10.46
CA SER A 827 1.40 -18.40 -11.89
C SER A 827 1.53 -19.87 -12.28
N TRP A 828 0.88 -20.27 -13.37
CA TRP A 828 0.92 -21.65 -13.88
C TRP A 828 1.41 -21.67 -15.33
N GLU A 829 2.45 -22.46 -15.60
CA GLU A 829 3.00 -22.68 -16.94
C GLU A 829 3.20 -24.19 -17.15
N ASP A 830 2.72 -24.74 -18.26
CA ASP A 830 2.81 -26.19 -18.59
C ASP A 830 2.34 -27.14 -17.46
N GLY A 831 1.35 -26.69 -16.67
CA GLY A 831 0.83 -27.41 -15.53
C GLY A 831 1.80 -27.46 -14.33
N TRP A 832 2.71 -26.50 -14.21
CA TRP A 832 3.58 -26.31 -13.06
C TRP A 832 3.39 -24.93 -12.46
N PRO A 833 3.32 -24.81 -11.11
CA PRO A 833 3.20 -23.53 -10.47
C PRO A 833 4.56 -22.87 -10.26
N THR A 834 4.58 -21.54 -10.32
CA THR A 834 5.68 -20.69 -9.89
C THR A 834 5.13 -19.69 -8.87
N VAL A 835 5.71 -19.67 -7.67
CA VAL A 835 5.31 -18.71 -6.62
C VAL A 835 6.12 -17.43 -6.80
N ASN A 836 5.48 -16.28 -6.65
CA ASN A 836 6.12 -14.97 -6.71
C ASN A 836 6.99 -14.75 -7.96
N ASN A 837 6.57 -15.28 -9.11
CA ASN A 837 7.34 -15.23 -10.37
C ASN A 837 8.77 -15.79 -10.28
N GLY A 838 9.07 -16.63 -9.27
CA GLY A 838 10.40 -17.19 -9.02
C GLY A 838 11.32 -16.31 -8.18
N GLU A 839 10.83 -15.14 -7.75
CA GLU A 839 11.60 -14.18 -6.95
C GLU A 839 11.44 -14.40 -5.44
N HIS A 840 12.41 -13.91 -4.66
CA HIS A 840 12.32 -13.93 -3.20
C HIS A 840 11.24 -12.97 -2.69
N VAL A 841 10.61 -13.33 -1.58
CA VAL A 841 9.58 -12.50 -0.94
C VAL A 841 10.25 -11.38 -0.16
N LEU A 842 9.99 -10.13 -0.55
CA LEU A 842 10.47 -8.93 0.12
C LEU A 842 9.43 -8.39 1.10
N LEU A 843 9.85 -7.62 2.11
CA LEU A 843 8.94 -7.02 3.09
C LEU A 843 8.12 -5.89 2.46
N SER A 844 8.73 -5.13 1.56
CA SER A 844 8.15 -3.98 0.84
C SER A 844 7.18 -4.36 -0.29
N GLN A 845 7.09 -5.66 -0.62
CA GLN A 845 6.35 -6.12 -1.78
C GLN A 845 4.83 -6.04 -1.57
N SER A 846 4.11 -5.47 -2.55
CA SER A 846 2.65 -5.42 -2.59
C SER A 846 2.08 -6.21 -3.78
N TYR A 847 0.82 -6.66 -3.64
CA TYR A 847 0.11 -7.46 -4.64
C TYR A 847 -1.31 -6.94 -4.82
N ALA A 848 -1.91 -7.16 -5.99
CA ALA A 848 -3.19 -6.58 -6.38
C ALA A 848 -4.45 -7.18 -5.70
N HIS A 849 -4.30 -7.85 -4.55
CA HIS A 849 -5.42 -8.48 -3.83
C HIS A 849 -5.71 -7.77 -2.51
N GLY A 850 -6.91 -7.18 -2.42
CA GLY A 850 -7.42 -6.46 -1.25
C GLY A 850 -6.85 -5.04 -1.07
N PRO A 851 -7.38 -4.26 -0.11
CA PRO A 851 -6.83 -2.95 0.23
C PRO A 851 -5.45 -3.06 0.87
N ASP A 852 -4.63 -2.02 0.68
CA ASP A 852 -3.38 -1.86 1.44
C ASP A 852 -3.71 -1.65 2.93
N LEU A 853 -3.11 -2.47 3.79
CA LEU A 853 -3.26 -2.35 5.24
C LEU A 853 -2.48 -1.14 5.77
N GLU A 854 -3.10 -0.39 6.68
CA GLU A 854 -2.42 0.68 7.40
C GLU A 854 -1.40 0.16 8.39
N TYR A 855 -0.19 0.69 8.30
CA TYR A 855 0.84 0.47 9.30
C TYR A 855 1.41 1.79 9.83
N PRO A 856 1.54 1.96 11.16
CA PRO A 856 1.04 1.06 12.20
C PRO A 856 -0.50 1.10 12.31
N PRO A 857 -1.16 -0.01 12.70
CA PRO A 857 -2.62 -0.03 12.86
C PRO A 857 -3.08 0.87 14.02
N GLU A 858 -4.36 1.22 14.03
CA GLU A 858 -4.97 1.99 15.11
C GLU A 858 -4.79 1.31 16.49
N PRO A 859 -4.65 2.08 17.59
CA PRO A 859 -4.43 1.50 18.90
C PRO A 859 -5.56 0.56 19.34
N TYR A 860 -5.21 -0.68 19.68
CA TYR A 860 -6.15 -1.65 20.21
C TYR A 860 -6.53 -1.30 21.66
N LYS A 861 -7.81 -1.44 22.01
CA LYS A 861 -8.32 -1.23 23.37
C LYS A 861 -9.32 -2.32 23.75
N ASP A 862 -9.20 -2.79 24.98
CA ASP A 862 -10.18 -3.68 25.59
C ASP A 862 -10.39 -3.32 27.06
N ASN A 863 -11.60 -2.90 27.40
CA ASN A 863 -12.03 -2.56 28.77
C ASN A 863 -12.76 -3.74 29.46
N PHE A 864 -12.83 -4.90 28.79
CA PHE A 864 -13.48 -6.11 29.30
C PHE A 864 -14.96 -5.88 29.64
N GLU A 865 -15.69 -5.20 28.75
CA GLU A 865 -17.11 -4.82 28.95
C GLU A 865 -18.08 -5.90 28.45
N GLY A 866 -17.59 -6.90 27.71
CA GLY A 866 -18.38 -8.01 27.16
C GLY A 866 -18.82 -9.04 28.21
N ALA A 867 -19.71 -9.94 27.80
CA ALA A 867 -20.10 -11.11 28.60
C ALA A 867 -18.98 -12.17 28.62
N ASP A 868 -18.24 -12.28 27.52
CA ASP A 868 -17.13 -13.20 27.32
C ASP A 868 -15.87 -12.43 26.91
N LEU A 869 -14.69 -13.06 27.07
CA LEU A 869 -13.46 -12.51 26.50
C LEU A 869 -13.56 -12.46 24.97
N ARG A 870 -12.95 -11.43 24.37
CA ARG A 870 -12.81 -11.39 22.91
C ARG A 870 -11.99 -12.60 22.42
N PRO A 871 -12.26 -13.11 21.21
CA PRO A 871 -11.58 -14.30 20.67
C PRO A 871 -10.06 -14.17 20.56
N SER A 872 -9.51 -12.96 20.56
CA SER A 872 -8.07 -12.70 20.49
C SER A 872 -7.33 -12.89 21.82
N TRP A 873 -8.04 -13.24 22.89
CA TRP A 873 -7.45 -13.61 24.19
C TRP A 873 -7.27 -15.10 24.34
N TYR A 874 -6.11 -15.49 24.84
CA TYR A 874 -5.71 -16.87 25.05
C TYR A 874 -5.40 -17.13 26.52
N GLN A 875 -5.39 -18.40 26.91
CA GLN A 875 -4.83 -18.91 28.16
C GLN A 875 -3.63 -19.79 27.84
N LEU A 876 -2.71 -19.93 28.79
CA LEU A 876 -1.67 -20.96 28.71
C LEU A 876 -2.29 -22.30 29.07
N ARG A 877 -2.27 -23.21 28.10
CA ARG A 877 -2.78 -24.58 28.15
C ARG A 877 -4.30 -24.65 28.32
N SER A 878 -4.85 -25.86 28.26
CA SER A 878 -6.27 -26.11 28.50
C SER A 878 -6.59 -25.89 29.98
N PRO A 879 -7.43 -24.91 30.34
CA PRO A 879 -7.81 -24.68 31.73
C PRO A 879 -8.73 -25.81 32.21
N TYR A 880 -8.42 -26.38 33.38
CA TYR A 880 -9.31 -27.33 34.08
C TYR A 880 -10.04 -26.68 35.27
N THR A 881 -9.73 -25.41 35.56
CA THR A 881 -10.45 -24.57 36.52
C THR A 881 -10.64 -23.18 35.95
N THR A 882 -11.63 -22.44 36.47
CA THR A 882 -11.86 -21.05 36.08
C THR A 882 -10.82 -20.13 36.73
N ASN A 883 -9.96 -19.54 35.90
CA ASN A 883 -8.85 -18.69 36.34
C ASN A 883 -9.10 -17.19 36.22
N TYR A 884 -10.24 -16.77 35.67
CA TYR A 884 -10.65 -15.38 35.60
C TYR A 884 -12.18 -15.25 35.59
N ARG A 885 -12.68 -14.04 35.76
CA ARG A 885 -14.06 -13.66 35.48
C ARG A 885 -14.13 -12.21 35.04
N LEU A 886 -15.15 -11.86 34.25
CA LEU A 886 -15.47 -10.47 33.96
C LEU A 886 -16.34 -9.87 35.08
N LYS A 887 -16.23 -8.56 35.34
CA LYS A 887 -17.06 -7.90 36.37
C LYS A 887 -18.50 -7.72 35.89
N ALA A 888 -19.47 -8.07 36.74
CA ALA A 888 -20.88 -7.78 36.50
C ALA A 888 -21.10 -6.27 36.33
N GLY A 889 -21.78 -5.86 35.25
CA GLY A 889 -21.96 -4.44 34.88
C GLY A 889 -20.86 -3.87 33.97
N GLY A 890 -19.90 -4.69 33.53
CA GLY A 890 -19.10 -4.44 32.32
C GLY A 890 -17.90 -3.50 32.47
N LYS A 891 -17.07 -3.61 33.51
CA LYS A 891 -15.82 -2.82 33.65
C LYS A 891 -14.71 -3.60 34.36
N GLY A 892 -13.99 -4.43 33.61
CA GLY A 892 -12.74 -5.03 34.06
C GLY A 892 -12.75 -6.56 34.19
N LEU A 893 -11.54 -7.10 34.13
CA LEU A 893 -11.16 -8.49 34.30
C LEU A 893 -10.68 -8.73 35.73
N VAL A 894 -11.27 -9.69 36.42
CA VAL A 894 -10.79 -10.18 37.72
C VAL A 894 -10.09 -11.51 37.51
N LEU A 895 -8.82 -11.58 37.90
CA LEU A 895 -8.06 -12.82 37.91
C LEU A 895 -8.39 -13.61 39.17
N ARG A 896 -8.34 -14.94 39.11
CA ARG A 896 -8.50 -15.86 40.24
C ARG A 896 -7.14 -16.50 40.53
N PRO A 897 -6.30 -15.84 41.32
CA PRO A 897 -4.91 -16.25 41.45
C PRO A 897 -4.82 -17.63 42.09
N ASN A 898 -3.87 -18.42 41.60
CA ASN A 898 -3.57 -19.73 42.12
C ASN A 898 -2.08 -19.81 42.51
N VAL A 899 -1.61 -21.00 42.89
CA VAL A 899 -0.22 -21.20 43.32
C VAL A 899 0.78 -21.09 42.18
N PHE A 900 0.32 -21.15 40.92
CA PHE A 900 1.17 -21.26 39.75
C PHE A 900 1.61 -19.89 39.24
N THR A 901 2.84 -19.85 38.76
CA THR A 901 3.50 -18.75 38.07
C THR A 901 3.47 -18.99 36.55
N LEU A 902 3.92 -18.01 35.76
CA LEU A 902 4.10 -18.21 34.31
C LEU A 902 5.20 -19.24 33.98
N SER A 903 6.09 -19.51 34.94
CA SER A 903 7.16 -20.51 34.85
C SER A 903 6.68 -21.94 35.09
N ASP A 904 5.47 -22.12 35.60
CA ASP A 904 4.95 -23.44 35.92
C ASP A 904 4.33 -24.12 34.70
N ARG A 905 4.52 -25.44 34.65
CA ARG A 905 3.93 -26.32 33.64
C ARG A 905 2.51 -26.71 33.99
N ASP A 906 1.71 -25.71 34.31
CA ASP A 906 0.32 -25.88 34.69
C ASP A 906 -0.52 -24.75 34.08
N THR A 907 -1.73 -24.52 34.56
CA THR A 907 -2.60 -23.44 34.09
C THR A 907 -2.51 -22.26 35.07
N PRO A 908 -1.57 -21.32 34.88
CA PRO A 908 -1.51 -20.14 35.73
C PRO A 908 -2.78 -19.29 35.57
N SER A 909 -3.04 -18.46 36.57
CA SER A 909 -4.07 -17.43 36.47
C SER A 909 -3.60 -16.29 35.57
N ALA A 910 -3.64 -16.54 34.26
CA ALA A 910 -3.18 -15.63 33.23
C ALA A 910 -4.08 -15.67 31.98
N ILE A 911 -4.22 -14.51 31.33
CA ILE A 911 -4.70 -14.41 29.96
C ILE A 911 -3.66 -13.71 29.11
N LEU A 912 -3.56 -14.07 27.85
CA LEU A 912 -2.45 -13.74 26.96
C LEU A 912 -2.98 -13.18 25.66
N ARG A 913 -2.21 -12.26 25.11
CA ARG A 913 -2.43 -11.69 23.80
C ARG A 913 -1.13 -11.74 23.01
N LYS A 914 -1.24 -12.02 21.73
CA LYS A 914 -0.13 -12.09 20.79
C LYS A 914 0.58 -10.73 20.70
N GLN A 915 1.91 -10.68 20.66
CA GLN A 915 2.61 -9.48 20.19
C GLN A 915 2.45 -9.40 18.66
N GLN A 916 2.02 -8.23 18.16
CA GLN A 916 1.58 -8.08 16.75
C GLN A 916 2.48 -7.13 15.95
N SER A 917 3.37 -6.42 16.65
CA SER A 917 4.31 -5.47 16.07
C SER A 917 5.65 -5.54 16.79
N LEU A 918 6.75 -5.35 16.06
CA LEU A 918 8.09 -5.20 16.63
C LEU A 918 8.27 -3.87 17.34
N ASN A 919 7.43 -2.87 17.05
CA ASN A 919 7.48 -1.55 17.65
C ASN A 919 6.10 -1.18 18.22
N MET A 920 5.88 -1.46 19.51
CA MET A 920 4.61 -1.20 20.18
C MET A 920 4.76 -0.89 21.67
N THR A 921 3.68 -0.40 22.28
CA THR A 921 3.56 -0.24 23.74
C THR A 921 2.30 -0.98 24.20
N PHE A 922 2.48 -2.03 25.00
CA PHE A 922 1.38 -2.71 25.68
C PHE A 922 1.18 -2.08 27.06
N THR A 923 -0.01 -1.55 27.32
CA THR A 923 -0.36 -0.87 28.57
C THR A 923 -1.54 -1.57 29.24
N ALA A 924 -1.42 -1.95 30.50
CA ALA A 924 -2.50 -2.51 31.29
C ALA A 924 -2.81 -1.67 32.52
N THR A 925 -4.08 -1.34 32.74
CA THR A 925 -4.54 -0.57 33.90
C THR A 925 -5.04 -1.51 34.98
N LEU A 926 -4.45 -1.49 36.18
CA LEU A 926 -4.86 -2.34 37.29
C LEU A 926 -6.25 -1.97 37.82
N LEU A 927 -6.97 -2.97 38.33
CA LEU A 927 -8.09 -2.75 39.23
C LEU A 927 -7.61 -2.12 40.54
N PRO A 928 -8.45 -1.31 41.22
CA PRO A 928 -8.11 -0.79 42.54
C PRO A 928 -7.78 -1.91 43.52
N ILE A 929 -6.69 -1.76 44.25
CA ILE A 929 -6.24 -2.70 45.29
C ILE A 929 -6.71 -2.14 46.63
N SER A 930 -7.84 -2.65 47.13
CA SER A 930 -8.53 -2.11 48.31
C SER A 930 -7.91 -2.50 49.65
N LYS A 931 -6.95 -3.44 49.66
CA LYS A 931 -6.20 -3.90 50.86
C LYS A 931 -4.77 -4.23 50.45
N GLY A 932 -3.82 -4.20 51.39
CA GLY A 932 -2.43 -4.53 51.09
C GLY A 932 -2.27 -5.94 50.52
N LEU A 933 -1.23 -6.12 49.69
CA LEU A 933 -0.77 -7.42 49.22
C LEU A 933 0.42 -7.88 50.06
N GLY A 934 0.58 -9.18 50.22
CA GLY A 934 1.79 -9.81 50.75
C GLY A 934 2.90 -9.94 49.69
N PRO A 935 4.14 -10.25 50.09
CA PRO A 935 5.28 -10.33 49.18
C PRO A 935 5.21 -11.48 48.16
N TYR A 936 4.35 -12.47 48.42
CA TYR A 936 4.10 -13.58 47.49
C TYR A 936 2.88 -13.35 46.59
N GLN A 937 2.11 -12.28 46.80
CA GLN A 937 0.91 -12.00 46.01
C GLN A 937 1.26 -11.03 44.90
N SER A 938 1.42 -11.53 43.68
CA SER A 938 1.73 -10.72 42.50
C SER A 938 0.51 -10.55 41.60
N VAL A 939 0.33 -9.34 41.06
CA VAL A 939 -0.52 -9.06 39.90
C VAL A 939 0.28 -8.20 38.94
N GLY A 940 0.34 -8.56 37.67
CA GLY A 940 1.26 -7.91 36.74
C GLY A 940 1.04 -8.26 35.28
N ILE A 941 1.93 -7.72 34.46
CA ILE A 941 2.03 -8.03 33.04
C ILE A 941 3.39 -8.63 32.71
N SER A 942 3.44 -9.45 31.66
CA SER A 942 4.66 -10.15 31.24
C SER A 942 4.85 -10.07 29.74
N ALA A 943 6.09 -9.90 29.30
CA ALA A 943 6.52 -10.33 27.96
C ALA A 943 6.97 -11.79 28.06
N TYR A 944 6.14 -12.69 27.54
CA TYR A 944 6.27 -14.13 27.70
C TYR A 944 6.66 -14.81 26.38
N SER A 945 7.75 -15.57 26.37
CA SER A 945 8.07 -16.47 25.26
C SER A 945 7.81 -17.93 25.64
N LYS A 946 8.33 -18.34 26.80
CA LYS A 946 8.19 -19.70 27.35
C LYS A 946 8.39 -19.69 28.86
N GLU A 947 8.15 -20.83 29.52
CA GLU A 947 8.22 -20.92 30.99
C GLU A 947 9.56 -20.44 31.56
N SER A 948 10.66 -20.74 30.85
CA SER A 948 12.00 -20.34 31.27
C SER A 948 12.43 -18.97 30.76
N ASP A 949 11.62 -18.25 29.97
CA ASP A 949 12.01 -17.01 29.31
C ASP A 949 10.81 -16.06 29.22
N HIS A 950 10.65 -15.27 30.28
CA HIS A 950 9.67 -14.20 30.37
C HIS A 950 10.21 -13.06 31.26
N GLN A 951 9.65 -11.87 31.06
CA GLN A 951 10.07 -10.64 31.76
C GLN A 951 8.84 -9.92 32.31
N ASP A 952 8.78 -9.80 33.63
CA ASP A 952 7.56 -9.45 34.33
C ASP A 952 7.69 -8.09 35.02
N ILE A 953 6.58 -7.36 35.06
CA ILE A 953 6.42 -6.18 35.89
C ILE A 953 5.03 -6.17 36.52
N GLY A 954 4.94 -5.85 37.80
CA GLY A 954 3.66 -5.82 38.49
C GLY A 954 3.73 -5.23 39.88
N VAL A 955 2.66 -5.45 40.64
CA VAL A 955 2.52 -5.01 42.03
C VAL A 955 2.46 -6.22 42.97
N ARG A 956 3.13 -6.11 44.10
CA ARG A 956 3.05 -7.02 45.25
C ARG A 956 3.32 -6.27 46.56
N GLY A 957 3.20 -6.95 47.70
CA GLY A 957 3.73 -6.42 48.97
C GLY A 957 5.25 -6.31 48.92
N CYS A 958 5.83 -5.24 49.46
CA CYS A 958 7.28 -5.11 49.53
C CYS A 958 7.87 -6.22 50.44
N ALA A 959 8.97 -6.85 50.03
CA ALA A 959 9.60 -7.92 50.81
C ALA A 959 10.39 -7.38 52.01
N HIS A 960 10.95 -6.17 51.89
CA HIS A 960 11.90 -5.61 52.85
C HIS A 960 11.48 -4.24 53.42
N SER A 961 10.27 -3.77 53.12
CA SER A 961 9.73 -2.51 53.60
C SER A 961 8.20 -2.60 53.76
N PRO A 962 7.56 -1.70 54.52
CA PRO A 962 6.09 -1.70 54.62
C PRO A 962 5.45 -1.13 53.33
N GLY A 963 4.34 -1.73 52.91
CA GLY A 963 3.51 -1.25 51.79
C GLY A 963 3.65 -2.06 50.51
N LEU A 964 3.23 -1.47 49.39
CA LEU A 964 3.24 -2.06 48.06
C LEU A 964 4.48 -1.64 47.28
N CYS A 965 4.99 -2.56 46.47
CA CYS A 965 6.15 -2.37 45.60
C CYS A 965 5.78 -2.72 44.16
N ILE A 966 6.36 -1.98 43.22
CA ILE A 966 6.51 -2.47 41.84
C ILE A 966 7.63 -3.50 41.86
N PHE A 967 7.34 -4.72 41.44
CA PHE A 967 8.36 -5.73 41.21
C PHE A 967 8.71 -5.79 39.73
N VAL A 968 9.98 -6.10 39.46
CA VAL A 968 10.45 -6.42 38.12
C VAL A 968 11.30 -7.67 38.20
N ASP A 969 10.85 -8.70 37.48
CA ASP A 969 11.49 -10.01 37.47
C ASP A 969 11.97 -10.31 36.05
N GLY A 970 13.15 -10.90 35.94
CA GLY A 970 13.62 -11.43 34.67
C GLY A 970 14.08 -12.84 34.88
N THR A 971 13.44 -13.79 34.19
CA THR A 971 13.70 -15.23 34.32
C THR A 971 13.53 -15.73 35.76
N VAL A 972 12.34 -16.24 36.07
CA VAL A 972 12.03 -16.92 37.32
C VAL A 972 12.10 -18.43 37.04
N GLU A 973 13.15 -19.12 37.50
CA GLU A 973 12.90 -20.52 37.90
C GLU A 973 11.89 -20.43 39.04
N ALA A 974 10.76 -21.15 38.93
CA ALA A 974 9.73 -21.14 39.97
C ALA A 974 10.44 -21.32 41.32
N PRO A 975 10.43 -20.30 42.20
CA PRO A 975 11.10 -20.43 43.47
C PRO A 975 10.35 -21.55 44.18
N GLY A 976 11.06 -22.57 44.67
CA GLY A 976 10.41 -23.68 45.36
C GLY A 976 9.49 -23.20 46.49
N PRO A 977 8.55 -24.02 46.98
CA PRO A 977 7.56 -23.59 47.96
C PRO A 977 8.16 -22.78 49.13
N GLY A 978 7.68 -21.55 49.32
CA GLY A 978 8.14 -20.65 50.38
C GLY A 978 9.44 -19.90 50.11
N ILE A 979 9.99 -19.99 48.89
CA ILE A 979 11.13 -19.18 48.44
C ILE A 979 10.57 -17.94 47.74
N PRO A 980 11.00 -16.71 48.10
CA PRO A 980 10.54 -15.50 47.44
C PRO A 980 11.14 -15.36 46.03
N PRO A 981 10.40 -14.78 45.06
CA PRO A 981 10.95 -14.49 43.74
C PRO A 981 12.12 -13.49 43.84
N GLN A 982 13.22 -13.76 43.13
CA GLN A 982 14.35 -12.82 43.04
C GLN A 982 13.97 -11.65 42.13
N SER A 983 13.63 -10.53 42.74
CA SER A 983 13.04 -9.37 42.07
C SER A 983 13.80 -8.08 42.36
N SER A 984 13.80 -7.15 41.42
CA SER A 984 14.04 -5.74 41.76
C SER A 984 12.74 -5.11 42.26
N GLU A 985 12.76 -4.51 43.46
CA GLU A 985 11.59 -3.86 44.06
C GLU A 985 11.72 -2.33 44.09
N PHE A 986 10.62 -1.65 43.76
CA PHE A 986 10.52 -0.20 43.80
C PHE A 986 9.33 0.20 44.70
N PRO A 987 9.57 0.70 45.93
CA PRO A 987 8.51 1.08 46.85
C PRO A 987 7.57 2.15 46.29
N LEU A 988 6.27 1.95 46.45
CA LEU A 988 5.23 2.92 46.07
C LEU A 988 4.83 3.86 47.22
N ASN A 989 5.27 3.58 48.45
CA ASN A 989 4.88 4.29 49.67
C ASN A 989 3.34 4.34 49.87
N MET A 990 2.65 3.27 49.49
CA MET A 990 1.20 3.12 49.62
C MET A 990 0.86 1.71 50.12
N THR A 991 -0.23 1.57 50.89
CA THR A 991 -0.74 0.27 51.38
C THR A 991 -1.99 -0.21 50.62
N GLN A 992 -2.57 0.67 49.80
CA GLN A 992 -3.73 0.44 48.93
C GLN A 992 -3.50 1.18 47.62
N ILE A 993 -4.14 0.75 46.52
CA ILE A 993 -4.13 1.47 45.24
C ILE A 993 -5.55 1.93 44.94
N THR A 994 -5.83 3.19 45.24
CA THR A 994 -7.10 3.87 44.93
C THR A 994 -7.01 4.73 43.67
N THR A 995 -5.79 5.07 43.26
CA THR A 995 -5.45 5.80 42.03
C THR A 995 -5.30 4.85 40.84
N SER A 996 -5.28 5.37 39.61
CA SER A 996 -5.09 4.54 38.43
C SER A 996 -3.62 4.15 38.28
N LEU A 997 -3.26 2.89 38.52
CA LEU A 997 -1.92 2.38 38.22
C LEU A 997 -1.91 1.69 36.85
N LYS A 998 -0.97 2.10 35.99
CA LYS A 998 -0.73 1.48 34.68
C LYS A 998 0.63 0.80 34.67
N LEU A 999 0.69 -0.37 34.06
CA LEU A 999 1.91 -1.12 33.77
C LEU A 999 2.15 -1.07 32.27
N HIS A 1000 3.41 -0.96 31.85
CA HIS A 1000 3.81 -0.78 30.46
C HIS A 1000 4.91 -1.75 30.05
N ILE A 1001 4.78 -2.31 28.85
CA ILE A 1001 5.86 -2.97 28.11
C ILE A 1001 6.04 -2.18 26.81
N ARG A 1002 7.18 -1.51 26.65
CA ARG A 1002 7.59 -0.86 25.41
C ARG A 1002 8.47 -1.82 24.62
N ALA A 1003 7.98 -2.35 23.51
CA ALA A 1003 8.75 -3.13 22.56
C ALA A 1003 9.23 -2.22 21.42
N THR A 1004 10.51 -2.33 21.08
CA THR A 1004 11.12 -1.77 19.87
C THR A 1004 11.90 -2.89 19.18
N PRO A 1005 12.28 -2.74 17.89
CA PRO A 1005 13.03 -3.78 17.18
C PRO A 1005 14.27 -4.29 17.93
N ASN A 1006 14.92 -3.43 18.71
CA ASN A 1006 16.20 -3.71 19.37
C ASN A 1006 16.15 -3.83 20.90
N ALA A 1007 15.03 -3.45 21.55
CA ALA A 1007 14.93 -3.38 23.00
C ALA A 1007 13.49 -3.49 23.50
N TYR A 1008 13.33 -4.09 24.69
CA TYR A 1008 12.11 -4.01 25.49
C TYR A 1008 12.37 -3.19 26.75
N SER A 1009 11.41 -2.38 27.17
CA SER A 1009 11.44 -1.64 28.43
C SER A 1009 10.18 -1.91 29.26
N LEU A 1010 10.35 -2.10 30.56
CA LEU A 1010 9.28 -2.30 31.54
C LEU A 1010 9.14 -1.04 32.39
N GLY A 1011 7.92 -0.55 32.54
CA GLY A 1011 7.65 0.69 33.26
C GLY A 1011 6.25 0.75 33.86
N TYR A 1012 6.03 1.74 34.71
CA TYR A 1012 4.71 1.98 35.32
C TYR A 1012 4.41 3.48 35.41
N SER A 1013 3.13 3.82 35.51
CA SER A 1013 2.66 5.19 35.75
C SER A 1013 1.49 5.23 36.74
N LEU A 1014 1.36 6.33 37.48
CA LEU A 1014 0.25 6.59 38.40
C LEU A 1014 -0.57 7.79 37.89
N SER A 1015 -1.87 7.61 37.68
CA SER A 1015 -2.87 8.61 37.23
C SER A 1015 -2.45 9.47 36.02
N GLU A 1016 -1.62 10.50 36.26
CA GLU A 1016 -1.14 11.51 35.31
C GLU A 1016 0.39 11.68 35.30
N GLY A 1017 1.13 10.88 36.08
CA GLY A 1017 2.59 10.90 36.10
C GLY A 1017 3.20 10.34 34.82
N SER A 1018 4.38 10.82 34.44
CA SER A 1018 5.18 10.23 33.36
C SER A 1018 5.55 8.79 33.68
N THR A 1019 5.68 7.96 32.63
CA THR A 1019 6.08 6.55 32.80
C THR A 1019 7.48 6.48 33.38
N LYS A 1020 7.61 5.77 34.51
CA LYS A 1020 8.90 5.43 35.10
C LYS A 1020 9.36 4.08 34.54
N TRP A 1021 10.33 4.12 33.63
CA TRP A 1021 11.00 2.93 33.12
C TRP A 1021 11.98 2.41 34.17
N VAL A 1022 11.85 1.13 34.52
CA VAL A 1022 12.60 0.50 35.62
C VAL A 1022 13.53 -0.61 35.14
N LYS A 1023 13.32 -1.13 33.93
CA LYS A 1023 14.20 -2.12 33.31
C LYS A 1023 14.13 -2.02 31.80
N THR A 1024 15.28 -2.13 31.14
CA THR A 1024 15.39 -2.29 29.69
C THR A 1024 16.23 -3.52 29.41
N PHE A 1025 15.84 -4.33 28.44
CA PHE A 1025 16.52 -5.58 28.10
C PHE A 1025 16.47 -5.88 26.60
N SER A 1026 17.37 -6.75 26.15
CA SER A 1026 17.47 -7.15 24.74
C SER A 1026 16.37 -8.15 24.37
N PRO A 1027 15.78 -8.08 23.16
CA PRO A 1027 14.87 -9.08 22.62
C PRO A 1027 15.43 -10.52 22.67
N ARG A 1028 16.75 -10.68 22.73
CA ARG A 1028 17.42 -11.99 22.85
C ARG A 1028 17.09 -12.74 24.15
N LEU A 1029 16.60 -12.04 25.18
CA LEU A 1029 16.10 -12.67 26.41
C LEU A 1029 14.69 -13.25 26.27
N LEU A 1030 14.09 -13.12 25.07
CA LEU A 1030 12.80 -13.72 24.72
C LEU A 1030 13.00 -14.60 23.46
N PRO A 1031 13.82 -15.67 23.54
CA PRO A 1031 14.06 -16.53 22.40
C PRO A 1031 12.78 -17.26 22.00
N VAL A 1032 12.42 -17.19 20.73
CA VAL A 1032 11.22 -17.84 20.19
C VAL A 1032 11.59 -19.04 19.32
N ASN A 1033 10.80 -20.12 19.40
CA ASN A 1033 10.94 -21.28 18.52
C ASN A 1033 9.78 -21.29 17.50
N PHE A 1034 8.67 -21.97 17.79
CA PHE A 1034 7.52 -22.05 16.87
C PHE A 1034 6.46 -20.97 17.10
N ALA A 1035 6.34 -20.44 18.32
CA ALA A 1035 5.44 -19.35 18.69
C ALA A 1035 6.23 -18.06 18.97
N GLY A 1036 5.61 -16.91 18.72
CA GLY A 1036 6.13 -15.58 19.05
C GLY A 1036 5.90 -15.18 20.51
N VAL A 1037 6.43 -14.01 20.88
CA VAL A 1037 6.20 -13.39 22.19
C VAL A 1037 4.72 -13.07 22.37
N MET A 1038 4.22 -13.30 23.58
CA MET A 1038 2.88 -12.93 24.02
C MET A 1038 2.96 -11.98 25.21
N PHE A 1039 2.01 -11.06 25.32
CA PHE A 1039 1.80 -10.25 26.52
C PHE A 1039 0.76 -10.90 27.42
N ALA A 1040 1.18 -11.27 28.63
CA ALA A 1040 0.29 -11.86 29.62
C ALA A 1040 -0.20 -10.82 30.62
N LEU A 1041 -1.47 -10.89 30.97
CA LEU A 1041 -2.03 -10.35 32.22
C LEU A 1041 -2.09 -11.50 33.22
N PHE A 1042 -1.44 -11.39 34.37
CA PHE A 1042 -1.35 -12.49 35.31
C PHE A 1042 -1.50 -12.07 36.77
N ALA A 1043 -1.86 -13.03 37.61
CA ALA A 1043 -1.80 -12.93 39.04
C ALA A 1043 -1.42 -14.28 39.65
N SER A 1044 -0.59 -14.28 40.68
CA SER A 1044 -0.06 -15.50 41.29
C SER A 1044 0.14 -15.32 42.79
N GLY A 1045 -0.07 -16.39 43.54
CA GLY A 1045 0.40 -16.49 44.93
C GLY A 1045 1.85 -16.97 45.04
N ASN A 1046 2.59 -17.10 43.92
CA ASN A 1046 3.99 -17.51 43.85
C ASN A 1046 4.28 -18.72 44.74
N THR A 1047 3.66 -19.86 44.43
CA THR A 1047 3.68 -21.15 45.18
C THR A 1047 2.81 -21.21 46.43
N LEU A 1048 2.21 -20.12 46.89
CA LEU A 1048 1.27 -20.10 48.01
C LEU A 1048 -0.18 -19.92 47.53
N PRO A 1049 -1.18 -20.46 48.26
CA PRO A 1049 -2.57 -20.18 47.97
C PRO A 1049 -2.86 -18.67 48.09
N TRP A 1050 -3.75 -18.16 47.24
CA TRP A 1050 -4.26 -16.79 47.41
C TRP A 1050 -5.06 -16.71 48.73
N PRO A 1051 -4.72 -15.82 49.67
CA PRO A 1051 -5.40 -15.76 50.96
C PRO A 1051 -6.87 -15.40 50.84
N TYR A 1052 -7.69 -16.00 51.70
CA TYR A 1052 -9.15 -15.83 51.68
C TYR A 1052 -9.59 -14.36 51.94
N ASP A 1053 -8.73 -13.56 52.58
CA ASP A 1053 -8.97 -12.17 52.97
C ASP A 1053 -8.23 -11.15 52.09
N ALA A 1054 -7.46 -11.62 51.09
CA ALA A 1054 -6.77 -10.78 50.12
C ALA A 1054 -7.78 -10.09 49.17
N PRO A 1055 -7.45 -8.90 48.63
CA PRO A 1055 -8.34 -8.19 47.72
C PRO A 1055 -8.48 -8.91 46.37
N GLU A 1056 -9.54 -8.57 45.63
CA GLU A 1056 -9.64 -8.92 44.22
C GLU A 1056 -8.56 -8.18 43.42
N VAL A 1057 -7.94 -8.88 42.47
CA VAL A 1057 -6.91 -8.32 41.60
C VAL A 1057 -7.23 -8.59 40.13
N GLY A 1058 -6.71 -7.76 39.26
CA GLY A 1058 -6.93 -7.86 37.83
C GLY A 1058 -6.80 -6.50 37.15
N PHE A 1059 -7.50 -6.31 36.05
CA PHE A 1059 -7.27 -5.19 35.15
C PHE A 1059 -8.59 -4.52 34.75
N ARG A 1060 -8.59 -3.18 34.76
CA ARG A 1060 -9.72 -2.39 34.25
C ARG A 1060 -9.80 -2.44 32.73
N GLY A 1061 -8.65 -2.51 32.06
CA GLY A 1061 -8.54 -2.55 30.62
C GLY A 1061 -7.10 -2.49 30.15
N ILE A 1062 -6.89 -2.76 28.86
CA ILE A 1062 -5.60 -2.65 28.18
C ILE A 1062 -5.67 -1.71 26.98
N ARG A 1063 -4.51 -1.22 26.58
CA ARG A 1063 -4.29 -0.45 25.36
C ARG A 1063 -2.98 -0.89 24.72
N GLU A 1064 -3.00 -1.12 23.41
CA GLU A 1064 -1.81 -1.38 22.60
C GLU A 1064 -1.64 -0.22 21.64
N ASP A 1065 -0.52 0.47 21.72
CA ASP A 1065 -0.15 1.52 20.78
C ASP A 1065 0.92 0.97 19.86
N TYR A 1066 0.69 1.02 18.55
CA TYR A 1066 1.62 0.51 17.53
C TYR A 1066 2.38 1.68 16.89
N TYR A 1067 3.61 1.43 16.46
CA TYR A 1067 4.49 2.41 15.84
C TYR A 1067 5.17 1.79 14.63
N ASP A 1068 5.69 2.62 13.74
CA ASP A 1068 6.47 2.16 12.60
C ASP A 1068 7.70 1.37 13.04
N GLU A 1069 7.93 0.21 12.43
CA GLU A 1069 9.02 -0.67 12.78
C GLU A 1069 10.36 -0.27 12.16
N GLY A 1070 10.34 0.54 11.09
CA GLY A 1070 11.55 1.02 10.42
C GLY A 1070 12.44 -0.11 9.88
N LEU A 1071 11.84 -1.20 9.39
CA LEU A 1071 12.55 -2.31 8.77
C LEU A 1071 12.55 -2.18 7.25
N GLY A 1072 13.72 -2.37 6.65
CA GLY A 1072 13.86 -2.54 5.20
C GLY A 1072 13.77 -3.99 4.77
N ASP A 1073 14.07 -4.25 3.49
CA ASP A 1073 14.01 -5.60 2.91
C ASP A 1073 15.17 -6.49 3.35
N TYR A 1074 16.24 -5.90 3.90
CA TYR A 1074 17.46 -6.60 4.30
C TYR A 1074 17.82 -6.31 5.77
N LYS A 1075 18.23 -7.35 6.52
CA LYS A 1075 18.54 -7.29 7.96
C LYS A 1075 19.66 -6.31 8.34
N ASN A 1076 20.55 -6.01 7.39
CA ASN A 1076 21.71 -5.13 7.56
C ASN A 1076 21.46 -3.70 7.10
N GLU A 1077 20.26 -3.38 6.61
CA GLU A 1077 19.78 -2.00 6.55
C GLU A 1077 19.44 -1.53 7.98
N THR A 1078 20.40 -1.64 8.90
CA THR A 1078 20.34 -0.86 10.13
C THR A 1078 20.26 0.59 9.70
N ALA A 1079 19.24 1.31 10.17
CA ALA A 1079 19.06 2.75 10.00
C ALA A 1079 20.41 3.48 10.12
N SER A 1080 21.06 3.72 8.97
CA SER A 1080 22.17 4.64 8.83
C SER A 1080 21.58 6.01 8.55
N THR A 1081 20.71 6.47 9.44
CA THR A 1081 20.25 7.87 9.61
C THR A 1081 19.59 8.00 10.96
#